data_AF-A0A6H1X0G1-F1
#
_entry.id   AF-A0A6H1X0G1-F1
#
_cell.length_a   1.000
_cell.length_b   1.000
_cell.length_c   1.000
_cell.angle_alpha   90.00
_cell.angle_beta   90.00
_cell.angle_gamma   90.00
#
_symmetry.space_group_name_H-M   'P 1'
#
loop_
_entity.id
_entity.type
_entity.pdbx_description
1 polymer ?
#
loop_
_entity_poly.entity_id
_entity_poly.type
_entity_poly.pdbx_seq_one_letter_code
_entity_poly.pdbx_strand_id
1 'polypeptide(L)'
;MDKTKSYIMKNKYLILSFIIPIITVLIGYKVIGIYPFGDKSILISDLNGQYVDYYSALYDILRSGDYTELLYSWNMGMGSNFIGLIAYYLSSPFTFLILLFPKENIIDSLLIITLIKIGMGGLTFSIFIKYLYKESNIFTVIFSSMYALMGFNLVYSFDIMWLDATLMLPLVIIGIEEIVKKDNWVVFFAAILITFISNFYMSYMVGIFSFIYFIGVYFSNYTFKKDIPLFIKKFALFMKATLLAIGSCAILLIPTFFALKNGGIDTVSTTSIFDLKDIISKSVRLMSKFFVGAYDSLTTTRGTANIYSGIIIFLLVPVFFVSKEISKKEKISNALIITFLLISFVEPYTNLMWHAFDKPTGFPCRYSFLLSFLLLSISFRSLMILIKNKNININKISIFAIVFILTQSIIVLSLRYYKYPNWSYISDISIVLSLVFIVIYSLLLNKYSRININRGMSILAVFMVIEMICSTSMILSGLDKELKYKNKDGYEAINKFGENIQLIHQQDKSFYRIESDNIRTLNDSLNLNYNGIRHFSSMANKDLHRFLNQFGFANSSFDLAISYYGSTPISDSLLGVKYIVSNDEKPQNYKKILSGKENENIYLNKEALPLLYTVNKNILSLGSDYKNPFDMQNDMLNLMAGNNLDSLDYKRYFKKVNIDNIELKNLKKIKKKNSTLYRKINKKDNAYIEFNARNIDGEHMYLLIPPIRRTSMDILLDNKYVDSYGGYYSNTILDLKLNDKEQVNVKLLLNRNSIDIEDIYIYSFDYNTFNKSINKIKNNKVSNLVVKNTEVSGTIYSEKDDILFTSIPFDPGWKAYIDGKEVDIDPIDNAFISIKLDEGTHDVRFEFIPKGLILGVYISIFTWSLLVIMYILSRKRNKHNTNIEEFNNLTKKMIS
;
A
#
# COMPACT_ATOMS: atom_id res chain seq x y z
N MET A 1 -26.91 -4.44 -38.41
CA MET A 1 -26.13 -5.61 -37.94
C MET A 1 -24.79 -5.79 -38.67
N ASP A 2 -24.69 -5.54 -39.98
CA ASP A 2 -23.45 -5.84 -40.74
C ASP A 2 -22.23 -4.97 -40.41
N LYS A 3 -22.41 -3.69 -40.07
CA LYS A 3 -21.31 -2.81 -39.64
C LYS A 3 -20.68 -3.26 -38.33
N THR A 4 -21.50 -3.66 -37.34
CA THR A 4 -21.04 -4.19 -36.05
C THR A 4 -20.31 -5.52 -36.22
N LYS A 5 -20.86 -6.43 -37.04
CA LYS A 5 -20.24 -7.73 -37.34
C LYS A 5 -18.88 -7.56 -38.05
N SER A 6 -18.81 -6.65 -39.02
CA SER A 6 -17.56 -6.32 -39.73
C SER A 6 -16.51 -5.70 -38.79
N TYR A 7 -16.90 -4.79 -37.91
CA TYR A 7 -16.01 -4.20 -36.91
C TYR A 7 -15.46 -5.23 -35.92
N ILE A 8 -16.32 -6.13 -35.41
CA ILE A 8 -15.92 -7.23 -34.52
C ILE A 8 -14.95 -8.16 -35.23
N MET A 9 -15.24 -8.57 -36.46
CA MET A 9 -14.35 -9.45 -37.23
C MET A 9 -12.98 -8.82 -37.47
N LYS A 10 -12.92 -7.50 -37.72
CA LYS A 10 -11.67 -6.75 -37.92
C LYS A 10 -10.82 -6.63 -36.65
N ASN A 11 -11.46 -6.62 -35.48
CA ASN A 11 -10.79 -6.44 -34.18
C ASN A 11 -10.86 -7.67 -33.27
N LYS A 12 -11.24 -8.84 -33.80
CA LYS A 12 -11.48 -10.06 -33.02
C LYS A 12 -10.31 -10.45 -32.12
N TYR A 13 -9.07 -10.31 -32.60
CA TYR A 13 -7.88 -10.65 -31.81
C TYR A 13 -7.63 -9.67 -30.66
N LEU A 14 -7.95 -8.38 -30.84
CA LEU A 14 -7.88 -7.39 -29.75
C LEU A 14 -8.93 -7.71 -28.67
N ILE A 15 -10.16 -8.03 -29.08
CA ILE A 15 -11.25 -8.41 -28.17
C ILE A 15 -10.89 -9.70 -27.41
N LEU A 16 -10.36 -10.70 -28.11
CA LEU A 16 -9.93 -11.96 -27.47
C LEU A 16 -8.75 -11.75 -26.51
N SER A 17 -7.80 -10.86 -26.84
CA SER A 17 -6.70 -10.48 -25.93
C SER A 17 -7.20 -9.85 -24.63
N PHE A 18 -8.39 -9.24 -24.63
CA PHE A 18 -9.04 -8.73 -23.42
C PHE A 18 -9.79 -9.83 -22.65
N ILE A 19 -10.56 -10.67 -23.36
CA ILE A 19 -11.49 -11.64 -22.74
C ILE A 19 -10.77 -12.88 -22.20
N ILE A 20 -9.81 -13.45 -22.94
CA ILE A 20 -9.17 -14.74 -22.57
C ILE A 20 -8.43 -14.67 -21.22
N PRO A 21 -7.70 -13.60 -20.88
CA PRO A 21 -7.10 -13.46 -19.55
C PRO A 21 -8.14 -13.48 -18.43
N ILE A 22 -9.24 -12.74 -18.60
CA ILE A 22 -10.34 -12.68 -17.63
C ILE A 22 -10.92 -14.07 -17.39
N ILE A 23 -11.23 -14.80 -18.45
CA ILE A 23 -11.75 -16.18 -18.33
C ILE A 23 -10.77 -17.08 -17.59
N THR A 24 -9.47 -16.93 -17.85
CA THR A 24 -8.44 -17.76 -17.24
C THR A 24 -8.30 -17.49 -15.73
N VAL A 25 -8.36 -16.22 -15.31
CA VAL A 25 -8.41 -15.85 -13.89
C VAL A 25 -9.69 -16.37 -13.24
N LEU A 26 -10.86 -16.24 -13.89
CA LEU A 26 -12.13 -16.77 -13.38
C LEU A 26 -12.10 -18.29 -13.19
N ILE A 27 -11.44 -19.04 -14.09
CA ILE A 27 -11.21 -20.47 -13.90
C ILE A 27 -10.35 -20.72 -12.65
N GLY A 28 -9.26 -19.97 -12.47
CA GLY A 28 -8.42 -20.08 -11.28
C GLY A 28 -9.18 -19.73 -9.99
N TYR A 29 -9.99 -18.67 -10.00
CA TYR A 29 -10.89 -18.30 -8.89
C TYR A 29 -11.95 -19.35 -8.60
N LYS A 30 -12.49 -20.01 -9.63
CA LYS A 30 -13.37 -21.18 -9.44
C LYS A 30 -12.65 -22.33 -8.72
N VAL A 31 -11.38 -22.59 -9.04
CA VAL A 31 -10.60 -23.67 -8.38
C VAL A 31 -10.42 -23.41 -6.88
N ILE A 32 -10.23 -22.15 -6.48
CA ILE A 32 -10.03 -21.78 -5.07
C ILE A 32 -11.31 -21.34 -4.33
N GLY A 33 -12.47 -21.38 -5.00
CA GLY A 33 -13.79 -21.10 -4.40
C GLY A 33 -14.10 -19.62 -4.17
N ILE A 34 -13.61 -18.72 -5.05
CA ILE A 34 -13.91 -17.29 -4.99
C ILE A 34 -15.27 -17.02 -5.65
N TYR A 35 -16.06 -16.13 -5.05
CA TYR A 35 -17.35 -15.65 -5.55
C TYR A 35 -17.27 -15.25 -7.04
N PRO A 36 -18.24 -15.64 -7.88
CA PRO A 36 -19.52 -16.28 -7.55
C PRO A 36 -19.46 -17.82 -7.48
N PHE A 37 -18.27 -18.43 -7.53
CA PHE A 37 -18.13 -19.89 -7.57
C PHE A 37 -18.00 -20.56 -6.19
N GLY A 38 -17.88 -19.77 -5.12
CA GLY A 38 -17.84 -20.22 -3.73
C GLY A 38 -17.96 -19.03 -2.76
N ASP A 39 -17.73 -19.28 -1.47
CA ASP A 39 -18.00 -18.32 -0.39
C ASP A 39 -16.88 -17.32 -0.12
N LYS A 40 -15.69 -17.54 -0.71
CA LYS A 40 -14.55 -16.65 -0.53
C LYS A 40 -14.71 -15.40 -1.41
N SER A 41 -14.25 -14.26 -0.91
CA SER A 41 -14.14 -13.01 -1.64
C SER A 41 -12.72 -12.80 -2.18
N ILE A 42 -12.53 -11.79 -3.04
CA ILE A 42 -11.19 -11.37 -3.50
C ILE A 42 -10.34 -10.74 -2.37
N LEU A 43 -10.92 -10.48 -1.19
CA LEU A 43 -10.22 -9.86 -0.07
C LEU A 43 -9.11 -10.78 0.45
N ILE A 44 -7.87 -10.29 0.33
CA ILE A 44 -6.64 -10.94 0.80
C ILE A 44 -5.62 -9.85 1.13
N SER A 45 -4.72 -10.10 2.08
CA SER A 45 -3.64 -9.16 2.45
C SER A 45 -4.11 -7.71 2.61
N ASP A 46 -3.48 -6.76 1.92
CA ASP A 46 -3.75 -5.32 2.03
C ASP A 46 -5.07 -4.92 1.38
N LEU A 47 -5.57 -5.68 0.40
CA LEU A 47 -6.92 -5.47 -0.14
C LEU A 47 -7.99 -5.70 0.94
N ASN A 48 -7.79 -6.70 1.79
CA ASN A 48 -8.66 -6.93 2.95
C ASN A 48 -8.43 -5.90 4.06
N GLY A 49 -7.16 -5.62 4.40
CA GLY A 49 -6.81 -4.85 5.60
C GLY A 49 -6.86 -3.33 5.44
N GLN A 50 -6.92 -2.82 4.22
CA GLN A 50 -6.78 -1.39 3.92
C GLN A 50 -7.58 -0.94 2.69
N TYR A 51 -7.34 -1.56 1.52
CA TYR A 51 -7.76 -0.93 0.27
C TYR A 51 -9.28 -0.91 0.12
N VAL A 52 -9.97 -1.98 0.50
CA VAL A 52 -11.45 -2.01 0.43
C VAL A 52 -12.07 -0.85 1.22
N ASP A 53 -11.49 -0.49 2.36
CA ASP A 53 -11.96 0.61 3.20
C ASP A 53 -11.69 1.98 2.55
N TYR A 54 -10.56 2.12 1.85
CA TYR A 54 -10.23 3.33 1.08
C TYR A 54 -11.17 3.54 -0.11
N TYR A 55 -11.50 2.46 -0.84
CA TYR A 55 -12.45 2.52 -1.94
C TYR A 55 -13.88 2.80 -1.43
N SER A 56 -14.24 2.26 -0.26
CA SER A 56 -15.51 2.54 0.40
C SER A 56 -15.63 4.01 0.81
N ALA A 57 -14.59 4.58 1.44
CA ALA A 57 -14.54 6.01 1.77
C ALA A 57 -14.66 6.89 0.52
N LEU A 58 -13.92 6.57 -0.55
CA LEU A 58 -14.01 7.35 -1.78
C LEU A 58 -15.39 7.23 -2.43
N TYR A 59 -16.05 6.07 -2.35
CA TYR A 59 -17.43 5.93 -2.80
C TYR A 59 -18.35 6.92 -2.08
N ASP A 60 -18.24 7.02 -0.75
CA ASP A 60 -19.04 7.96 0.05
C ASP A 60 -18.73 9.41 -0.31
N ILE A 61 -17.45 9.80 -0.41
CA ILE A 61 -17.03 11.16 -0.77
C ILE A 61 -17.58 11.56 -2.15
N LEU A 62 -17.50 10.66 -3.13
CA LEU A 62 -17.99 10.95 -4.49
C LEU A 62 -19.52 11.06 -4.56
N ARG A 63 -20.25 10.40 -3.65
CA ARG A 63 -21.72 10.42 -3.58
C ARG A 63 -22.28 11.50 -2.65
N SER A 64 -21.54 11.92 -1.62
CA SER A 64 -21.97 12.94 -0.65
C SER A 64 -22.07 14.33 -1.28
N GLY A 65 -21.23 14.61 -2.28
CA GLY A 65 -21.09 15.93 -2.89
C GLY A 65 -20.17 16.89 -2.13
N ASP A 66 -19.69 16.49 -0.94
CA ASP A 66 -18.65 17.24 -0.22
C ASP A 66 -17.25 16.75 -0.64
N TYR A 67 -16.72 17.37 -1.69
CA TYR A 67 -15.39 17.04 -2.21
C TYR A 67 -14.23 17.59 -1.38
N THR A 68 -14.49 18.34 -0.31
CA THR A 68 -13.43 18.84 0.56
C THR A 68 -12.77 17.72 1.36
N GLU A 69 -13.46 16.58 1.55
CA GLU A 69 -12.89 15.37 2.15
C GLU A 69 -11.77 14.75 1.30
N LEU A 70 -11.71 15.06 0.00
CA LEU A 70 -10.58 14.66 -0.86
C LEU A 70 -9.25 15.31 -0.41
N LEU A 71 -9.32 16.40 0.35
CA LEU A 71 -8.16 17.10 0.89
C LEU A 71 -7.81 16.62 2.29
N TYR A 72 -8.80 16.52 3.18
CA TYR A 72 -8.62 16.12 4.58
C TYR A 72 -9.84 15.34 5.06
N SER A 73 -9.62 14.21 5.73
CA SER A 73 -10.70 13.39 6.27
C SER A 73 -10.51 13.14 7.77
N TRP A 74 -11.54 13.47 8.55
CA TRP A 74 -11.62 13.19 9.98
C TRP A 74 -11.76 11.70 10.31
N ASN A 75 -12.18 10.91 9.33
CA ASN A 75 -12.30 9.46 9.41
C ASN A 75 -10.94 8.74 9.32
N MET A 76 -9.85 9.47 9.03
CA MET A 76 -8.52 8.91 8.84
C MET A 76 -7.60 9.23 10.04
N GLY A 77 -7.56 8.35 11.05
CA GLY A 77 -6.57 8.40 12.13
C GLY A 77 -6.55 9.71 12.90
N MET A 78 -7.68 10.09 13.50
CA MET A 78 -7.99 11.37 14.13
C MET A 78 -8.17 12.56 13.20
N GLY A 79 -7.82 12.43 11.92
CA GLY A 79 -7.86 13.50 10.95
C GLY A 79 -6.53 13.61 10.24
N SER A 80 -6.53 13.41 8.93
CA SER A 80 -5.29 13.41 8.17
C SER A 80 -5.48 13.80 6.71
N ASN A 81 -4.37 14.18 6.07
CA ASN A 81 -4.30 14.63 4.70
C ASN A 81 -4.64 13.49 3.72
N PHE A 82 -5.83 13.55 3.13
CA PHE A 82 -6.38 12.47 2.31
C PHE A 82 -5.82 12.48 0.87
N ILE A 83 -5.28 13.60 0.39
CA ILE A 83 -4.74 13.70 -0.98
C ILE A 83 -3.54 12.75 -1.20
N GLY A 84 -2.74 12.55 -0.16
CA GLY A 84 -1.59 11.65 -0.18
C GLY A 84 -2.02 10.19 -0.37
N LEU A 85 -3.09 9.78 0.32
CA LEU A 85 -3.69 8.46 0.18
C LEU A 85 -4.28 8.29 -1.22
N ILE A 86 -5.03 9.27 -1.72
CA ILE A 86 -5.61 9.21 -3.08
C ILE A 86 -4.53 9.02 -4.15
N ALA A 87 -3.45 9.80 -4.08
CA ALA A 87 -2.37 9.76 -5.07
C ALA A 87 -1.65 8.40 -5.15
N TYR A 88 -1.59 7.67 -4.04
CA TYR A 88 -0.97 6.35 -4.01
C TYR A 88 -1.97 5.23 -4.35
N TYR A 89 -3.17 5.25 -3.75
CA TYR A 89 -4.07 4.09 -3.74
C TYR A 89 -5.25 4.20 -4.72
N LEU A 90 -5.77 5.39 -4.97
CA LEU A 90 -7.12 5.56 -5.53
C LEU A 90 -7.20 6.36 -6.84
N SER A 91 -6.12 7.00 -7.28
CA SER A 91 -6.13 7.91 -8.45
C SER A 91 -6.23 7.20 -9.81
N SER A 92 -6.34 5.87 -9.84
CA SER A 92 -6.56 5.11 -11.07
C SER A 92 -7.85 5.55 -11.77
N PRO A 93 -7.86 5.71 -13.12
CA PRO A 93 -9.08 5.97 -13.87
C PRO A 93 -10.15 4.87 -13.69
N PHE A 94 -9.74 3.64 -13.37
CA PHE A 94 -10.66 2.53 -13.13
C PHE A 94 -11.36 2.61 -11.77
N THR A 95 -10.86 3.44 -10.84
CA THR A 95 -11.45 3.61 -9.52
C THR A 95 -12.90 4.09 -9.62
N PHE A 96 -13.23 4.96 -10.57
CA PHE A 96 -14.60 5.46 -10.75
C PHE A 96 -15.62 4.39 -11.14
N LEU A 97 -15.18 3.19 -11.55
CA LEU A 97 -16.09 2.07 -11.83
C LEU A 97 -16.81 1.56 -10.59
N ILE A 98 -16.31 1.86 -9.37
CA ILE A 98 -17.04 1.54 -8.13
C ILE A 98 -18.42 2.19 -8.08
N LEU A 99 -18.59 3.36 -8.73
CA LEU A 99 -19.86 4.09 -8.74
C LEU A 99 -20.96 3.43 -9.57
N LEU A 100 -20.61 2.44 -10.40
CA LEU A 100 -21.57 1.64 -11.18
C LEU A 100 -22.29 0.58 -10.33
N PHE A 101 -21.84 0.37 -9.10
CA PHE A 101 -22.37 -0.61 -8.16
C PHE A 101 -22.89 0.08 -6.89
N PRO A 102 -23.83 -0.53 -6.17
CA PRO A 102 -24.20 -0.06 -4.83
C PRO A 102 -23.04 -0.31 -3.84
N LYS A 103 -22.98 0.47 -2.75
CA LYS A 103 -21.87 0.42 -1.77
C LYS A 103 -21.73 -0.97 -1.14
N GLU A 104 -22.85 -1.64 -0.90
CA GLU A 104 -22.93 -2.99 -0.34
C GLU A 104 -22.16 -4.01 -1.18
N ASN A 105 -22.01 -3.76 -2.50
CA ASN A 105 -21.32 -4.62 -3.44
C ASN A 105 -19.89 -4.12 -3.75
N ILE A 106 -19.28 -3.31 -2.87
CA ILE A 106 -17.94 -2.75 -3.11
C ILE A 106 -16.90 -3.86 -3.36
N ILE A 107 -16.96 -4.99 -2.65
CA ILE A 107 -16.08 -6.14 -2.88
C ILE A 107 -16.22 -6.67 -4.30
N ASP A 108 -17.46 -6.83 -4.78
CA ASP A 108 -17.74 -7.36 -6.11
C ASP A 108 -17.27 -6.37 -7.19
N SER A 109 -17.40 -5.06 -6.92
CA SER A 109 -16.87 -4.01 -7.79
C SER A 109 -15.34 -4.10 -7.92
N LEU A 110 -14.62 -4.37 -6.81
CA LEU A 110 -13.17 -4.52 -6.81
C LEU A 110 -12.72 -5.78 -7.56
N LEU A 111 -13.47 -6.89 -7.43
CA LEU A 111 -13.27 -8.08 -8.25
C LEU A 111 -13.39 -7.75 -9.75
N ILE A 112 -14.45 -7.05 -10.15
CA ILE A 112 -14.67 -6.66 -11.56
C ILE A 112 -13.57 -5.72 -12.06
N ILE A 113 -13.18 -4.70 -11.27
CA ILE A 113 -12.09 -3.78 -11.60
C ILE A 113 -10.79 -4.55 -11.81
N THR A 114 -10.49 -5.51 -10.94
CA THR A 114 -9.28 -6.34 -11.04
C THR A 114 -9.27 -7.14 -12.34
N LEU A 115 -10.38 -7.80 -12.67
CA LEU A 115 -10.54 -8.55 -13.93
C LEU A 115 -10.41 -7.65 -15.15
N ILE A 116 -11.04 -6.47 -15.13
CA ILE A 116 -10.94 -5.49 -16.23
C ILE A 116 -9.50 -5.05 -16.41
N LYS A 117 -8.77 -4.72 -15.33
CA LYS A 117 -7.35 -4.29 -15.43
C LYS A 117 -6.46 -5.40 -16.00
N ILE A 118 -6.66 -6.65 -15.61
CA ILE A 118 -5.95 -7.81 -16.18
C ILE A 118 -6.27 -7.94 -17.69
N GLY A 119 -7.55 -7.88 -18.07
CA GLY A 119 -7.96 -7.91 -19.48
C GLY A 119 -7.38 -6.74 -20.28
N MET A 120 -7.36 -5.53 -19.71
CA MET A 120 -6.77 -4.34 -20.33
C MET A 120 -5.26 -4.50 -20.55
N GLY A 121 -4.54 -5.14 -19.64
CA GLY A 121 -3.13 -5.49 -19.85
C GLY A 121 -2.92 -6.38 -21.09
N GLY A 122 -3.81 -7.35 -21.31
CA GLY A 122 -3.82 -8.14 -22.54
C GLY A 122 -4.14 -7.31 -23.78
N LEU A 123 -5.15 -6.44 -23.70
CA LEU A 123 -5.53 -5.56 -24.80
C LEU A 123 -4.38 -4.63 -25.21
N THR A 124 -3.72 -3.96 -24.26
CA THR A 124 -2.65 -3.00 -24.57
C THR A 124 -1.41 -3.70 -25.12
N PHE A 125 -1.07 -4.90 -24.65
CA PHE A 125 0.01 -5.70 -25.24
C PHE A 125 -0.32 -6.16 -26.67
N SER A 126 -1.59 -6.47 -26.96
CA SER A 126 -2.08 -6.81 -28.30
C SER A 126 -1.97 -5.61 -29.25
N ILE A 127 -2.33 -4.41 -28.77
CA ILE A 127 -2.14 -3.14 -29.50
C ILE A 127 -0.65 -2.91 -29.79
N PHE A 128 0.22 -3.14 -28.80
CA PHE A 128 1.66 -3.06 -28.96
C PHE A 128 2.20 -4.01 -30.03
N ILE A 129 1.80 -5.29 -30.01
CA ILE A 129 2.18 -6.26 -31.05
C ILE A 129 1.73 -5.79 -32.43
N LYS A 130 0.47 -5.39 -32.56
CA LYS A 130 -0.10 -4.92 -33.83
C LYS A 130 0.60 -3.67 -34.33
N TYR A 131 1.03 -2.79 -33.42
CA TYR A 131 1.73 -1.56 -33.76
C TYR A 131 3.17 -1.84 -34.23
N LEU A 132 3.96 -2.58 -33.46
CA LEU A 132 5.38 -2.82 -33.76
C LEU A 132 5.61 -3.89 -34.81
N TYR A 133 4.92 -5.02 -34.71
CA TYR A 133 5.18 -6.19 -35.56
C TYR A 133 4.23 -6.29 -36.75
N LYS A 134 3.17 -5.47 -36.80
CA LYS A 134 2.12 -5.48 -37.85
C LYS A 134 1.40 -6.83 -37.98
N GLU A 135 1.37 -7.60 -36.89
CA GLU A 135 0.73 -8.90 -36.84
C GLU A 135 -0.58 -8.84 -36.04
N SER A 136 -1.57 -9.62 -36.46
CA SER A 136 -2.84 -9.78 -35.74
C SER A 136 -3.39 -11.17 -36.00
N ASN A 137 -3.02 -12.11 -35.13
CA ASN A 137 -3.36 -13.54 -35.26
C ASN A 137 -3.58 -14.18 -33.87
N ILE A 138 -3.77 -15.50 -33.82
CA ILE A 138 -4.02 -16.22 -32.56
C ILE A 138 -2.82 -16.11 -31.58
N PHE A 139 -1.58 -16.05 -32.06
CA PHE A 139 -0.41 -15.85 -31.21
C PHE A 139 -0.34 -14.45 -30.64
N THR A 140 -0.90 -13.44 -31.33
CA THR A 140 -1.13 -12.12 -30.73
C THR A 140 -1.99 -12.25 -29.48
N VAL A 141 -3.08 -13.03 -29.54
CA VAL A 141 -3.95 -13.29 -28.37
C VAL A 141 -3.17 -13.99 -27.27
N ILE A 142 -2.48 -15.09 -27.60
CA ILE A 142 -1.78 -15.91 -26.61
C ILE A 142 -0.68 -15.12 -25.90
N PHE A 143 0.21 -14.44 -26.62
CA PHE A 143 1.28 -13.65 -25.98
C PHE A 143 0.75 -12.48 -25.17
N SER A 144 -0.36 -11.88 -25.62
CA SER A 144 -1.07 -10.86 -24.83
C SER A 144 -1.64 -11.45 -23.54
N SER A 145 -2.20 -12.66 -23.60
CA SER A 145 -2.68 -13.35 -22.41
C SER A 145 -1.55 -13.74 -21.47
N MET A 146 -0.41 -14.20 -21.99
CA MET A 146 0.77 -14.48 -21.17
C MET A 146 1.30 -13.23 -20.46
N TYR A 147 1.19 -12.06 -21.10
CA TYR A 147 1.54 -10.79 -20.46
C TYR A 147 0.54 -10.40 -19.37
N ALA A 148 -0.76 -10.48 -19.67
CA ALA A 148 -1.82 -10.20 -18.69
C ALA A 148 -1.76 -11.11 -17.46
N LEU A 149 -1.41 -12.39 -17.67
CA LEU A 149 -1.36 -13.46 -16.67
C LEU A 149 0.06 -13.74 -16.17
N MET A 150 1.02 -12.82 -16.39
CA MET A 150 2.37 -12.99 -15.87
C MET A 150 2.36 -13.06 -14.33
N GLY A 151 3.35 -13.72 -13.76
CA GLY A 151 3.45 -13.96 -12.31
C GLY A 151 3.28 -12.69 -11.48
N PHE A 152 3.82 -11.55 -11.94
CA PHE A 152 3.62 -10.26 -11.26
C PHE A 152 2.14 -9.89 -11.09
N ASN A 153 1.36 -9.88 -12.19
CA ASN A 153 -0.05 -9.47 -12.16
C ASN A 153 -0.91 -10.42 -11.32
N LEU A 154 -0.62 -11.72 -11.36
CA LEU A 154 -1.37 -12.71 -10.59
C LEU A 154 -1.06 -12.63 -9.09
N VAL A 155 0.24 -12.57 -8.75
CA VAL A 155 0.71 -12.53 -7.36
C VAL A 155 0.29 -11.24 -6.66
N TYR A 156 0.39 -10.11 -7.34
CA TYR A 156 0.03 -8.79 -6.80
C TYR A 156 -1.36 -8.31 -7.27
N SER A 157 -2.25 -9.22 -7.65
CA SER A 157 -3.61 -8.87 -8.12
C SER A 157 -4.42 -8.10 -7.06
N PHE A 158 -4.12 -8.30 -5.78
CA PHE A 158 -4.72 -7.56 -4.67
C PHE A 158 -4.16 -6.14 -4.50
N ASP A 159 -2.97 -5.84 -5.04
CA ASP A 159 -2.45 -4.47 -5.19
C ASP A 159 -3.01 -3.85 -6.49
N ILE A 160 -4.33 -3.65 -6.51
CA ILE A 160 -5.11 -3.33 -7.72
C ILE A 160 -4.58 -2.09 -8.46
N MET A 161 -4.01 -1.12 -7.75
CA MET A 161 -3.42 0.10 -8.32
C MET A 161 -2.07 -0.13 -9.03
N TRP A 162 -1.36 -1.23 -8.76
CA TRP A 162 -0.11 -1.53 -9.47
C TRP A 162 -0.35 -2.08 -10.87
N LEU A 163 -1.53 -2.66 -11.11
CA LEU A 163 -1.93 -3.16 -12.44
C LEU A 163 -2.04 -2.03 -13.48
N ASP A 164 -2.24 -0.78 -13.05
CA ASP A 164 -2.26 0.38 -13.96
C ASP A 164 -0.91 0.57 -14.66
N ALA A 165 0.20 0.33 -13.96
CA ALA A 165 1.53 0.44 -14.56
C ALA A 165 1.79 -0.67 -15.59
N THR A 166 1.30 -1.89 -15.33
CA THR A 166 1.49 -3.02 -16.25
C THR A 166 0.61 -2.86 -17.48
N LEU A 167 -0.66 -2.44 -17.35
CA LEU A 167 -1.50 -2.21 -18.52
C LEU A 167 -1.02 -0.98 -19.34
N MET A 168 -0.41 0.03 -18.73
CA MET A 168 0.09 1.21 -19.45
C MET A 168 1.45 1.00 -20.11
N LEU A 169 2.31 0.10 -19.60
CA LEU A 169 3.66 -0.12 -20.11
C LEU A 169 3.71 -0.36 -21.64
N PRO A 170 2.87 -1.22 -22.26
CA PRO A 170 2.89 -1.41 -23.70
C PRO A 170 2.66 -0.10 -24.49
N LEU A 171 1.80 0.79 -24.00
CA LEU A 171 1.51 2.10 -24.62
C LEU A 171 2.67 3.08 -24.44
N VAL A 172 3.31 3.07 -23.27
CA VAL A 172 4.54 3.85 -23.00
C VAL A 172 5.63 3.46 -24.01
N ILE A 173 5.79 2.16 -24.26
CA ILE A 173 6.77 1.63 -25.20
C ILE A 173 6.45 2.00 -26.65
N ILE A 174 5.18 1.94 -27.07
CA ILE A 174 4.74 2.48 -28.37
C ILE A 174 5.11 3.96 -28.49
N GLY A 175 4.91 4.74 -27.43
CA GLY A 175 5.27 6.16 -27.39
C GLY A 175 6.76 6.42 -27.60
N ILE A 176 7.62 5.62 -26.96
CA ILE A 176 9.08 5.72 -27.16
C ILE A 176 9.45 5.40 -28.61
N GLU A 177 8.83 4.38 -29.18
CA GLU A 177 9.03 3.96 -30.57
C GLU A 177 8.58 5.04 -31.57
N GLU A 178 7.44 5.72 -31.29
CA GLU A 178 6.97 6.89 -32.04
C GLU A 178 7.95 8.07 -31.95
N ILE A 179 8.54 8.35 -30.79
CA ILE A 179 9.58 9.39 -30.64
C ILE A 179 10.79 9.04 -31.51
N VAL A 180 11.36 7.85 -31.32
CA VAL A 180 12.62 7.47 -31.97
C VAL A 180 12.47 7.35 -33.49
N LYS A 181 11.36 6.78 -33.97
CA LYS A 181 11.14 6.54 -35.41
C LYS A 181 10.41 7.66 -36.14
N LYS A 182 9.54 8.44 -35.47
CA LYS A 182 8.62 9.40 -36.12
C LYS A 182 8.61 10.81 -35.52
N ASP A 183 9.45 11.12 -34.53
CA ASP A 183 9.44 12.41 -33.80
C ASP A 183 8.10 12.73 -33.09
N ASN A 184 7.23 11.73 -32.92
CA ASN A 184 5.92 11.93 -32.32
C ASN A 184 5.95 11.59 -30.83
N TRP A 185 5.80 12.61 -30.00
CA TRP A 185 5.91 12.51 -28.54
C TRP A 185 4.54 12.39 -27.84
N VAL A 186 3.43 12.56 -28.56
CA VAL A 186 2.08 12.67 -27.96
C VAL A 186 1.64 11.37 -27.29
N VAL A 187 1.90 10.23 -27.91
CA VAL A 187 1.53 8.92 -27.35
C VAL A 187 2.31 8.64 -26.07
N PHE A 188 3.61 8.96 -26.06
CA PHE A 188 4.44 8.82 -24.86
C PHE A 188 3.98 9.75 -23.73
N PHE A 189 3.71 11.03 -24.03
CA PHE A 189 3.16 11.99 -23.08
C PHE A 189 1.85 11.49 -22.46
N ALA A 190 0.89 11.07 -23.29
CA ALA A 190 -0.41 10.61 -22.78
C ALA A 190 -0.26 9.34 -21.94
N ALA A 191 0.55 8.38 -22.39
CA ALA A 191 0.76 7.14 -21.67
C ALA A 191 1.44 7.37 -20.31
N ILE A 192 2.53 8.14 -20.27
CA ILE A 192 3.26 8.40 -19.02
C ILE A 192 2.46 9.31 -18.06
N LEU A 193 1.66 10.25 -18.57
CA LEU A 193 0.74 11.06 -17.78
C LEU A 193 -0.29 10.19 -17.05
N ILE A 194 -0.95 9.27 -17.77
CA ILE A 194 -1.93 8.36 -17.16
C ILE A 194 -1.24 7.45 -16.13
N THR A 195 -0.02 6.98 -16.42
CA THR A 195 0.74 6.20 -15.43
C THR A 195 1.00 7.03 -14.16
N PHE A 196 1.49 8.27 -14.28
CA PHE A 196 1.75 9.16 -13.13
C PHE A 196 0.50 9.46 -12.30
N ILE A 197 -0.62 9.73 -12.98
CA ILE A 197 -1.91 9.96 -12.31
C ILE A 197 -2.35 8.70 -11.56
N SER A 198 -2.21 7.52 -12.17
CA SER A 198 -2.73 6.28 -11.59
C SER A 198 -1.97 5.86 -10.34
N ASN A 199 -0.64 5.94 -10.37
CA ASN A 199 0.22 5.61 -9.23
C ASN A 199 1.64 6.17 -9.43
N PHE A 200 2.03 7.19 -8.65
CA PHE A 200 3.35 7.82 -8.80
C PHE A 200 4.53 6.88 -8.51
N TYR A 201 4.35 5.94 -7.60
CA TYR A 201 5.40 5.01 -7.15
C TYR A 201 5.79 4.01 -8.24
N MET A 202 4.81 3.36 -8.87
CA MET A 202 5.04 2.49 -10.02
C MET A 202 5.47 3.29 -11.25
N SER A 203 5.02 4.54 -11.38
CA SER A 203 5.45 5.44 -12.46
C SER A 203 6.91 5.80 -12.42
N TYR A 204 7.49 5.93 -11.22
CA TYR A 204 8.93 6.10 -11.07
C TYR A 204 9.70 4.92 -11.70
N MET A 205 9.28 3.68 -11.43
CA MET A 205 9.88 2.47 -12.03
C MET A 205 9.68 2.42 -13.54
N VAL A 206 8.46 2.70 -14.03
CA VAL A 206 8.18 2.77 -15.47
C VAL A 206 8.99 3.88 -16.13
N GLY A 207 9.21 5.01 -15.47
CA GLY A 207 10.00 6.14 -15.96
C GLY A 207 11.48 5.79 -16.15
N ILE A 208 12.10 5.14 -15.15
CA ILE A 208 13.49 4.63 -15.27
C ILE A 208 13.59 3.66 -16.45
N PHE A 209 12.68 2.68 -16.51
CA PHE A 209 12.68 1.71 -17.61
C PHE A 209 12.47 2.36 -18.97
N SER A 210 11.59 3.35 -19.06
CA SER A 210 11.32 4.10 -20.28
C SER A 210 12.57 4.80 -20.79
N PHE A 211 13.37 5.37 -19.90
CA PHE A 211 14.65 5.98 -20.27
C PHE A 211 15.68 4.94 -20.76
N ILE A 212 15.83 3.82 -20.03
CA ILE A 212 16.72 2.71 -20.42
C ILE A 212 16.31 2.14 -21.78
N TYR A 213 15.01 1.93 -21.99
CA TYR A 213 14.45 1.42 -23.23
C TYR A 213 14.61 2.42 -24.38
N PHE A 214 14.41 3.73 -24.14
CA PHE A 214 14.68 4.79 -25.11
C PHE A 214 16.13 4.75 -25.61
N ILE A 215 17.09 4.64 -24.69
CA ILE A 215 18.51 4.49 -25.04
C ILE A 215 18.72 3.23 -25.90
N GLY A 216 18.14 2.11 -25.48
CA GLY A 216 18.27 0.83 -26.18
C GLY A 216 17.72 0.86 -27.61
N VAL A 217 16.50 1.37 -27.80
CA VAL A 217 15.88 1.52 -29.13
C VAL A 217 16.63 2.53 -29.98
N TYR A 218 17.09 3.64 -29.42
CA TYR A 218 17.89 4.62 -30.15
C TYR A 218 19.16 3.98 -30.72
N PHE A 219 19.96 3.32 -29.88
CA PHE A 219 21.21 2.69 -30.32
C PHE A 219 21.01 1.44 -31.17
N SER A 220 19.82 0.84 -31.15
CA SER A 220 19.45 -0.23 -32.08
C SER A 220 19.21 0.27 -33.51
N ASN A 221 18.76 1.52 -33.68
CA ASN A 221 18.43 2.10 -34.98
C ASN A 221 19.52 3.04 -35.53
N TYR A 222 20.25 3.76 -34.67
CA TYR A 222 21.19 4.82 -35.06
C TYR A 222 22.63 4.57 -34.59
N THR A 223 23.58 5.49 -34.86
CA THR A 223 25.00 5.34 -34.51
C THR A 223 25.57 6.61 -33.88
N PHE A 224 26.11 6.52 -32.67
CA PHE A 224 26.48 7.68 -31.85
C PHE A 224 27.39 8.71 -32.56
N LYS A 225 28.44 8.27 -33.27
CA LYS A 225 29.45 9.17 -33.88
C LYS A 225 28.94 10.03 -35.04
N LYS A 226 27.85 9.66 -35.72
CA LYS A 226 27.28 10.45 -36.84
C LYS A 226 26.01 11.22 -36.43
N ASP A 227 25.41 10.87 -35.30
CA ASP A 227 24.02 11.23 -34.99
C ASP A 227 23.84 12.00 -33.66
N ILE A 228 24.88 12.69 -33.14
CA ILE A 228 24.75 13.47 -31.87
C ILE A 228 23.61 14.50 -31.94
N PRO A 229 23.45 15.32 -32.99
CA PRO A 229 22.34 16.27 -33.08
C PRO A 229 20.97 15.56 -33.10
N LEU A 230 20.89 14.40 -33.76
CA LEU A 230 19.67 13.60 -33.78
C LEU A 230 19.35 13.03 -32.39
N PHE A 231 20.37 12.52 -31.67
CA PHE A 231 20.20 12.04 -30.30
C PHE A 231 19.67 13.15 -29.41
N ILE A 232 20.27 14.33 -29.45
CA ILE A 232 19.84 15.50 -28.68
C ILE A 232 18.39 15.85 -29.01
N LYS A 233 18.01 15.88 -30.29
CA LYS A 233 16.61 16.12 -30.70
C LYS A 233 15.65 15.07 -30.12
N LYS A 234 15.96 13.79 -30.26
CA LYS A 234 15.10 12.69 -29.76
C LYS A 234 15.01 12.69 -28.24
N PHE A 235 16.12 12.93 -27.56
CA PHE A 235 16.19 13.06 -26.11
C PHE A 235 15.41 14.28 -25.63
N ALA A 236 15.50 15.42 -26.31
CA ALA A 236 14.71 16.60 -26.01
C ALA A 236 13.20 16.35 -26.17
N LEU A 237 12.78 15.59 -27.19
CA LEU A 237 11.38 15.18 -27.34
C LEU A 237 10.90 14.25 -26.21
N PHE A 238 11.74 13.29 -25.81
CA PHE A 238 11.47 12.41 -24.66
C PHE A 238 11.33 13.23 -23.37
N MET A 239 12.32 14.09 -23.07
CA MET A 239 12.31 14.94 -21.88
C MET A 239 11.14 15.92 -21.88
N LYS A 240 10.83 16.53 -23.03
CA LYS A 240 9.66 17.39 -23.19
C LYS A 240 8.38 16.67 -22.81
N ALA A 241 8.15 15.47 -23.33
CA ALA A 241 6.96 14.70 -23.00
C ALA A 241 6.91 14.31 -21.51
N THR A 242 8.02 13.88 -20.93
CA THR A 242 8.11 13.55 -19.49
C THR A 242 7.82 14.76 -18.62
N LEU A 243 8.45 15.91 -18.87
CA LEU A 243 8.26 17.13 -18.09
C LEU A 243 6.84 17.69 -18.24
N LEU A 244 6.27 17.67 -19.44
CA LEU A 244 4.88 18.06 -19.65
C LEU A 244 3.92 17.12 -18.91
N ALA A 245 4.19 15.83 -18.87
CA ALA A 245 3.35 14.88 -18.13
C ALA A 245 3.40 15.14 -16.62
N ILE A 246 4.61 15.27 -16.05
CA ILE A 246 4.80 15.59 -14.62
C ILE A 246 4.13 16.93 -14.27
N GLY A 247 4.34 17.95 -15.11
CA GLY A 247 3.72 19.27 -14.91
C GLY A 247 2.19 19.23 -15.00
N SER A 248 1.63 18.39 -15.87
CA SER A 248 0.16 18.28 -16.06
C SER A 248 -0.57 17.64 -14.88
N CYS A 249 0.13 16.86 -14.05
CA CYS A 249 -0.41 16.25 -12.82
C CYS A 249 0.24 16.78 -11.54
N ALA A 250 0.88 17.96 -11.59
CA ALA A 250 1.55 18.58 -10.45
C ALA A 250 0.60 18.89 -9.29
N ILE A 251 -0.69 19.13 -9.58
CA ILE A 251 -1.77 19.30 -8.58
C ILE A 251 -1.88 18.11 -7.63
N LEU A 252 -1.55 16.91 -8.10
CA LEU A 252 -1.53 15.69 -7.30
C LEU A 252 -0.13 15.46 -6.73
N LEU A 253 0.91 15.48 -7.58
CA LEU A 253 2.26 15.07 -7.21
C LEU A 253 2.93 15.96 -6.16
N ILE A 254 2.74 17.28 -6.21
CA ILE A 254 3.41 18.21 -5.29
C ILE A 254 2.88 18.06 -3.86
N PRO A 255 1.55 18.08 -3.61
CA PRO A 255 1.02 17.76 -2.28
C PRO A 255 1.47 16.39 -1.75
N THR A 256 1.47 15.37 -2.61
CA THR A 256 1.90 14.03 -2.22
C THR A 256 3.37 14.00 -1.80
N PHE A 257 4.24 14.75 -2.48
CA PHE A 257 5.64 14.87 -2.07
C PHE A 257 5.78 15.46 -0.66
N PHE A 258 5.02 16.50 -0.32
CA PHE A 258 5.04 17.07 1.03
C PHE A 258 4.43 16.13 2.07
N ALA A 259 3.34 15.42 1.74
CA ALA A 259 2.73 14.41 2.61
C ALA A 259 3.72 13.27 2.94
N LEU A 260 4.45 12.76 1.94
CA LEU A 260 5.50 11.75 2.12
C LEU A 260 6.64 12.24 3.00
N LYS A 261 7.08 13.49 2.80
CA LYS A 261 8.17 14.08 3.58
C LYS A 261 7.79 14.19 5.06
N ASN A 262 6.55 14.59 5.35
CA ASN A 262 6.02 14.69 6.71
C ASN A 262 5.84 13.30 7.36
N GLY A 263 5.52 12.27 6.57
CA GLY A 263 5.46 10.88 7.02
C GLY A 263 6.81 10.25 7.37
N GLY A 264 7.91 11.02 7.41
CA GLY A 264 9.25 10.56 7.78
C GLY A 264 9.85 9.59 6.77
N ILE A 265 10.76 10.07 5.92
CA ILE A 265 11.63 9.19 5.13
C ILE A 265 12.64 8.60 6.12
N ASP A 266 12.51 7.31 6.43
CA ASP A 266 13.51 6.62 7.23
C ASP A 266 14.81 6.61 6.42
N THR A 267 15.74 7.50 6.76
CA THR A 267 17.07 7.52 6.15
C THR A 267 17.71 6.15 6.36
N VAL A 268 17.97 5.46 5.25
CA VAL A 268 18.56 4.11 5.26
C VAL A 268 19.82 4.11 6.12
N SER A 269 19.76 3.40 7.26
CA SER A 269 20.96 2.93 7.95
C SER A 269 21.71 2.04 6.97
N THR A 270 22.83 2.55 6.44
CA THR A 270 23.72 1.84 5.52
C THR A 270 24.13 0.49 6.11
N THR A 271 23.49 -0.59 5.68
CA THR A 271 23.89 -1.97 5.93
C THR A 271 23.44 -2.81 4.71
N SER A 272 24.24 -3.63 4.04
CA SER A 272 25.61 -4.10 4.24
C SER A 272 26.34 -4.19 2.89
N ILE A 273 27.67 -4.20 2.99
CA ILE A 273 28.67 -4.55 1.97
C ILE A 273 28.18 -5.70 1.07
N PHE A 274 28.46 -5.60 -0.23
CA PHE A 274 28.27 -6.64 -1.24
C PHE A 274 28.57 -8.04 -0.68
N ASP A 275 27.54 -8.86 -0.46
CA ASP A 275 27.68 -10.25 -0.02
C ASP A 275 27.46 -11.18 -1.19
N LEU A 276 28.57 -11.72 -1.71
CA LEU A 276 28.55 -12.65 -2.83
C LEU A 276 27.73 -13.92 -2.53
N LYS A 277 27.69 -14.39 -1.27
CA LYS A 277 26.91 -15.58 -0.89
C LYS A 277 25.41 -15.31 -0.97
N ASP A 278 24.98 -14.13 -0.54
CA ASP A 278 23.58 -13.69 -0.64
C ASP A 278 23.16 -13.51 -2.11
N ILE A 279 24.01 -12.87 -2.93
CA ILE A 279 23.78 -12.69 -4.37
C ILE A 279 23.65 -14.05 -5.06
N ILE A 280 24.56 -15.00 -4.81
CA ILE A 280 24.49 -16.35 -5.38
C ILE A 280 23.20 -17.04 -4.91
N SER A 281 22.86 -16.97 -3.63
CA SER A 281 21.65 -17.60 -3.10
C SER A 281 20.38 -17.02 -3.71
N LYS A 282 20.29 -15.70 -3.87
CA LYS A 282 19.17 -15.02 -4.53
C LYS A 282 19.10 -15.36 -6.01
N SER A 283 20.24 -15.47 -6.69
CA SER A 283 20.31 -15.83 -8.11
C SER A 283 19.72 -17.22 -8.36
N VAL A 284 20.07 -18.21 -7.53
CA VAL A 284 19.50 -19.56 -7.68
C VAL A 284 18.00 -19.58 -7.37
N ARG A 285 17.56 -18.82 -6.35
CA ARG A 285 16.13 -18.67 -6.06
C ARG A 285 15.36 -17.98 -7.18
N LEU A 286 15.95 -16.97 -7.81
CA LEU A 286 15.36 -16.27 -8.95
C LEU A 286 15.18 -17.22 -10.14
N MET A 287 16.12 -18.11 -10.42
CA MET A 287 15.99 -19.10 -11.50
C MET A 287 14.76 -20.00 -11.32
N SER A 288 14.43 -20.29 -10.07
CA SER A 288 13.29 -21.10 -9.70
C SER A 288 11.93 -20.43 -10.05
N LYS A 289 11.90 -19.09 -10.17
CA LYS A 289 10.71 -18.31 -10.57
C LYS A 289 10.33 -18.42 -12.04
N PHE A 290 11.07 -19.20 -12.82
CA PHE A 290 10.74 -19.48 -14.21
C PHE A 290 9.93 -20.75 -14.43
N PHE A 291 9.66 -21.53 -13.37
CA PHE A 291 8.80 -22.72 -13.48
C PHE A 291 7.32 -22.38 -13.53
N VAL A 292 6.55 -23.28 -14.16
CA VAL A 292 5.10 -23.21 -14.28
C VAL A 292 4.44 -23.07 -12.90
N GLY A 293 3.72 -21.96 -12.72
CA GLY A 293 3.00 -21.68 -11.48
C GLY A 293 3.91 -21.40 -10.28
N ALA A 294 5.15 -20.94 -10.49
CA ALA A 294 6.09 -20.67 -9.40
C ALA A 294 5.61 -19.54 -8.49
N TYR A 295 5.25 -19.89 -7.25
CA TYR A 295 4.86 -18.98 -6.19
C TYR A 295 5.59 -19.35 -4.90
N ASP A 296 6.34 -18.42 -4.32
CA ASP A 296 7.20 -18.69 -3.16
C ASP A 296 6.63 -18.10 -1.85
N SER A 297 6.75 -16.79 -1.65
CA SER A 297 6.19 -16.04 -0.53
C SER A 297 6.16 -14.57 -0.87
N LEU A 298 5.28 -13.81 -0.22
CA LEU A 298 5.22 -12.36 -0.31
C LEU A 298 6.03 -11.64 0.79
N THR A 299 6.60 -12.40 1.72
CA THR A 299 7.30 -11.84 2.89
C THR A 299 8.75 -11.42 2.58
N THR A 300 9.20 -10.32 3.19
CA THR A 300 10.47 -9.62 2.89
C THR A 300 11.74 -10.47 3.02
N THR A 301 11.68 -11.60 3.74
CA THR A 301 12.83 -12.50 3.93
C THR A 301 12.82 -13.71 2.97
N ARG A 302 11.71 -13.94 2.27
CA ARG A 302 11.40 -15.21 1.59
C ARG A 302 10.90 -15.08 0.16
N GLY A 303 10.34 -13.95 -0.23
CA GLY A 303 9.93 -13.72 -1.61
C GLY A 303 11.09 -13.36 -2.55
N THR A 304 10.93 -13.71 -3.82
CA THR A 304 11.79 -13.26 -4.94
C THR A 304 10.95 -12.68 -6.07
N ALA A 305 11.59 -12.07 -7.07
CA ALA A 305 10.91 -11.39 -8.16
C ALA A 305 9.92 -12.31 -8.91
N ASN A 306 8.67 -11.85 -9.07
CA ASN A 306 7.63 -12.60 -9.78
C ASN A 306 7.76 -12.38 -11.30
N ILE A 307 8.49 -13.28 -11.97
CA ILE A 307 8.91 -13.12 -13.37
C ILE A 307 8.35 -14.16 -14.33
N TYR A 308 7.65 -15.19 -13.84
CA TYR A 308 7.09 -16.23 -14.70
C TYR A 308 6.16 -15.64 -15.76
N SER A 309 6.40 -15.94 -17.03
CA SER A 309 5.60 -15.46 -18.16
C SER A 309 5.50 -16.52 -19.25
N GLY A 310 5.48 -17.80 -18.87
CA GLY A 310 5.43 -18.97 -19.76
C GLY A 310 6.78 -19.57 -20.11
N ILE A 311 6.86 -20.90 -20.17
CA ILE A 311 8.11 -21.66 -20.36
C ILE A 311 8.66 -21.55 -21.80
N ILE A 312 7.80 -21.19 -22.77
CA ILE A 312 8.18 -21.06 -24.18
C ILE A 312 9.28 -19.99 -24.42
N ILE A 313 9.46 -19.04 -23.48
CA ILE A 313 10.50 -18.01 -23.57
C ILE A 313 11.91 -18.63 -23.65
N PHE A 314 12.14 -19.80 -23.04
CA PHE A 314 13.43 -20.50 -23.11
C PHE A 314 13.75 -21.05 -24.49
N LEU A 315 12.75 -21.22 -25.35
CA LEU A 315 12.94 -21.59 -26.75
C LEU A 315 13.06 -20.35 -27.63
N LEU A 316 12.24 -19.33 -27.39
CA LEU A 316 12.10 -18.19 -28.30
C LEU A 316 13.11 -17.06 -28.05
N VAL A 317 13.56 -16.85 -26.82
CA VAL A 317 14.59 -15.83 -26.54
C VAL A 317 15.94 -16.23 -27.18
N PRO A 318 16.45 -17.47 -27.09
CA PRO A 318 17.67 -17.85 -27.80
C PRO A 318 17.54 -17.71 -29.33
N VAL A 319 16.37 -17.98 -29.90
CA VAL A 319 16.10 -17.76 -31.33
C VAL A 319 16.34 -16.30 -31.73
N PHE A 320 15.96 -15.34 -30.88
CA PHE A 320 16.22 -13.91 -31.12
C PHE A 320 17.72 -13.65 -31.30
N PHE A 321 18.54 -14.20 -30.40
CA PHE A 321 19.99 -13.97 -30.39
C PHE A 321 20.73 -14.71 -31.50
N VAL A 322 20.24 -15.87 -31.95
CA VAL A 322 20.87 -16.64 -33.03
C VAL A 322 20.38 -16.20 -34.41
N SER A 323 19.17 -15.65 -34.54
CA SER A 323 18.58 -15.25 -35.82
C SER A 323 19.42 -14.20 -36.56
N LYS A 324 19.70 -14.43 -37.84
CA LYS A 324 20.41 -13.46 -38.70
C LYS A 324 19.54 -12.28 -39.13
N GLU A 325 18.21 -12.37 -38.97
CA GLU A 325 17.26 -11.31 -39.34
C GLU A 325 17.25 -10.14 -38.33
N ILE A 326 17.84 -10.34 -37.15
CA ILE A 326 17.91 -9.34 -36.10
C ILE A 326 19.32 -8.75 -36.05
N SER A 327 19.40 -7.42 -36.04
CA SER A 327 20.68 -6.71 -36.05
C SER A 327 21.49 -6.98 -34.78
N LYS A 328 22.83 -6.97 -34.90
CA LYS A 328 23.72 -7.14 -33.74
C LYS A 328 23.50 -6.05 -32.68
N LYS A 329 23.24 -4.80 -33.10
CA LYS A 329 22.97 -3.67 -32.20
C LYS A 329 21.74 -3.93 -31.33
N GLU A 330 20.67 -4.40 -31.96
CA GLU A 330 19.42 -4.71 -31.27
C GLU A 330 19.58 -5.86 -30.27
N LYS A 331 20.34 -6.90 -30.65
CA LYS A 331 20.69 -8.00 -29.74
C LYS A 331 21.47 -7.50 -28.52
N ILE A 332 22.54 -6.74 -28.74
CA ILE A 332 23.36 -6.20 -27.65
C ILE A 332 22.51 -5.33 -26.73
N SER A 333 21.68 -4.44 -27.29
CA SER A 333 20.81 -3.59 -26.50
C SER A 333 19.85 -4.41 -25.61
N ASN A 334 19.13 -5.37 -26.18
CA ASN A 334 18.20 -6.19 -25.40
C ASN A 334 18.93 -7.07 -24.38
N ALA A 335 20.11 -7.61 -24.71
CA ALA A 335 20.94 -8.36 -23.77
C ALA A 335 21.34 -7.49 -22.57
N LEU A 336 21.80 -6.26 -22.79
CA LEU A 336 22.19 -5.35 -21.72
C LEU A 336 21.01 -5.00 -20.81
N ILE A 337 19.82 -4.76 -21.36
CA ILE A 337 18.62 -4.47 -20.57
C ILE A 337 18.20 -5.69 -19.75
N ILE A 338 18.16 -6.89 -20.36
CA ILE A 338 17.84 -8.13 -19.65
C ILE A 338 18.84 -8.37 -18.50
N THR A 339 20.14 -8.24 -18.78
CA THR A 339 21.19 -8.42 -17.78
C THR A 339 21.05 -7.41 -16.64
N PHE A 340 20.79 -6.14 -16.95
CA PHE A 340 20.59 -5.10 -15.94
C PHE A 340 19.40 -5.40 -15.02
N LEU A 341 18.26 -5.84 -15.58
CA LEU A 341 17.09 -6.23 -14.79
C LEU A 341 17.37 -7.46 -13.91
N LEU A 342 18.05 -8.47 -14.44
CA LEU A 342 18.41 -9.67 -13.69
C LEU A 342 19.38 -9.36 -12.54
N ILE A 343 20.39 -8.52 -12.77
CA ILE A 343 21.28 -8.02 -11.73
C ILE A 343 20.47 -7.26 -10.67
N SER A 344 19.54 -6.40 -11.10
CA SER A 344 18.73 -5.61 -10.19
C SER A 344 17.93 -6.47 -9.20
N PHE A 345 17.45 -7.65 -9.60
CA PHE A 345 16.67 -8.51 -8.68
C PHE A 345 17.50 -9.18 -7.58
N VAL A 346 18.82 -9.26 -7.74
CA VAL A 346 19.71 -9.97 -6.80
C VAL A 346 20.64 -9.03 -6.05
N GLU A 347 21.01 -7.91 -6.67
CA GLU A 347 21.96 -6.94 -6.17
C GLU A 347 21.21 -5.83 -5.39
N PRO A 348 21.51 -5.64 -4.08
CA PRO A 348 20.75 -4.73 -3.22
C PRO A 348 20.72 -3.26 -3.65
N TYR A 349 21.82 -2.70 -4.17
CA TYR A 349 21.90 -1.26 -4.49
C TYR A 349 21.02 -0.89 -5.69
N THR A 350 21.12 -1.68 -6.75
CA THR A 350 20.28 -1.54 -7.93
C THR A 350 18.81 -1.82 -7.60
N ASN A 351 18.51 -2.79 -6.72
CA ASN A 351 17.14 -2.95 -6.21
C ASN A 351 16.65 -1.69 -5.47
N LEU A 352 17.45 -1.11 -4.56
CA LEU A 352 17.11 0.13 -3.87
C LEU A 352 16.89 1.31 -4.84
N MET A 353 17.68 1.41 -5.91
CA MET A 353 17.50 2.44 -6.95
C MET A 353 16.08 2.41 -7.55
N TRP A 354 15.53 1.22 -7.81
CA TRP A 354 14.14 1.07 -8.29
C TRP A 354 13.09 1.51 -7.27
N HIS A 355 13.45 1.54 -5.99
CA HIS A 355 12.60 1.95 -4.87
C HIS A 355 12.92 3.36 -4.35
N ALA A 356 13.52 4.21 -5.20
CA ALA A 356 13.94 5.58 -4.84
C ALA A 356 14.84 5.63 -3.59
N PHE A 357 15.68 4.60 -3.44
CA PHE A 357 16.60 4.36 -2.32
C PHE A 357 15.93 4.12 -0.96
N ASP A 358 14.62 3.89 -0.94
CA ASP A 358 13.91 3.40 0.23
C ASP A 358 13.86 1.86 0.20
N LYS A 359 13.99 1.23 1.37
CA LYS A 359 14.01 -0.22 1.47
C LYS A 359 12.57 -0.74 1.45
N PRO A 360 12.14 -1.46 0.39
CA PRO A 360 10.78 -1.97 0.35
C PRO A 360 10.55 -3.02 1.44
N THR A 361 9.46 -2.87 2.19
CA THR A 361 8.94 -3.90 3.09
C THR A 361 7.87 -4.72 2.38
N GLY A 362 8.00 -6.04 2.39
CA GLY A 362 7.12 -6.94 1.64
C GLY A 362 7.19 -6.72 0.12
N PHE A 363 6.61 -7.66 -0.63
CA PHE A 363 6.41 -7.52 -2.08
C PHE A 363 7.71 -7.19 -2.84
N PRO A 364 8.66 -8.15 -2.93
CA PRO A 364 9.98 -7.90 -3.49
C PRO A 364 9.94 -7.59 -5.00
N CYS A 365 10.89 -6.75 -5.44
CA CYS A 365 11.15 -6.47 -6.86
C CYS A 365 9.88 -6.01 -7.60
N ARG A 366 9.23 -4.94 -7.14
CA ARG A 366 7.93 -4.47 -7.68
C ARG A 366 7.98 -4.02 -9.15
N TYR A 367 9.17 -3.98 -9.74
CA TYR A 367 9.42 -3.71 -11.16
C TYR A 367 9.61 -5.00 -11.99
N SER A 368 9.34 -6.20 -11.45
CA SER A 368 9.63 -7.48 -12.14
C SER A 368 8.86 -7.69 -13.44
N PHE A 369 7.69 -7.06 -13.59
CA PHE A 369 6.89 -7.06 -14.81
C PHE A 369 7.63 -6.50 -16.04
N LEU A 370 8.62 -5.62 -15.84
CA LEU A 370 9.44 -5.05 -16.91
C LEU A 370 10.24 -6.14 -17.64
N LEU A 371 10.78 -7.12 -16.90
CA LEU A 371 11.49 -8.25 -17.49
C LEU A 371 10.51 -9.13 -18.27
N SER A 372 9.36 -9.48 -17.68
CA SER A 372 8.33 -10.30 -18.35
C SER A 372 7.84 -9.65 -19.64
N PHE A 373 7.60 -8.34 -19.65
CA PHE A 373 7.27 -7.58 -20.86
C PHE A 373 8.33 -7.76 -21.96
N LEU A 374 9.60 -7.55 -21.60
CA LEU A 374 10.71 -7.60 -22.56
C LEU A 374 10.91 -9.00 -23.14
N LEU A 375 10.88 -10.03 -22.29
CA LEU A 375 11.03 -11.43 -22.69
C LEU A 375 9.89 -11.87 -23.60
N LEU A 376 8.65 -11.48 -23.30
CA LEU A 376 7.48 -11.78 -24.14
C LEU A 376 7.51 -11.03 -25.48
N SER A 377 7.90 -9.76 -25.49
CA SER A 377 8.04 -8.98 -26.73
C SER A 377 9.07 -9.60 -27.68
N ILE A 378 10.25 -9.94 -27.16
CA ILE A 378 11.31 -10.62 -27.90
C ILE A 378 10.84 -11.99 -28.39
N SER A 379 10.19 -12.76 -27.52
CA SER A 379 9.70 -14.10 -27.85
C SER A 379 8.65 -14.07 -28.96
N PHE A 380 7.73 -13.11 -28.95
CA PHE A 380 6.75 -12.94 -30.02
C PHE A 380 7.44 -12.67 -31.36
N ARG A 381 8.42 -11.75 -31.39
CA ARG A 381 9.19 -11.46 -32.60
C ARG A 381 9.93 -12.70 -33.12
N SER A 382 10.58 -13.44 -32.23
CA SER A 382 11.25 -14.70 -32.58
C SER A 382 10.30 -15.72 -33.18
N LEU A 383 9.10 -15.86 -32.61
CA LEU A 383 8.09 -16.75 -33.15
C LEU A 383 7.68 -16.33 -34.56
N MET A 384 7.47 -15.04 -34.81
CA MET A 384 7.12 -14.54 -36.15
C MET A 384 8.26 -14.78 -37.17
N ILE A 385 9.51 -14.64 -36.75
CA ILE A 385 10.69 -14.98 -37.57
C ILE A 385 10.71 -16.47 -37.88
N LEU A 386 10.53 -17.35 -36.89
CA LEU A 386 10.46 -18.81 -37.11
C LEU A 386 9.32 -19.17 -38.05
N ILE A 387 8.19 -18.47 -37.94
CA ILE A 387 7.04 -18.74 -38.79
C ILE A 387 7.38 -18.46 -40.26
N LYS A 388 8.05 -17.32 -40.51
CA LYS A 388 8.42 -16.85 -41.85
C LYS A 388 9.65 -17.58 -42.41
N ASN A 389 10.62 -17.94 -41.57
CA ASN A 389 11.90 -18.53 -41.96
C ASN A 389 12.09 -19.94 -41.41
N LYS A 390 11.83 -20.94 -42.26
CA LYS A 390 11.90 -22.36 -41.92
C LYS A 390 13.33 -22.92 -41.80
N ASN A 391 14.36 -22.15 -42.14
CA ASN A 391 15.74 -22.63 -42.16
C ASN A 391 16.45 -22.52 -40.79
N ILE A 392 15.80 -21.96 -39.77
CA ILE A 392 16.36 -21.89 -38.43
C ILE A 392 16.24 -23.27 -37.77
N ASN A 393 17.38 -23.94 -37.58
CA ASN A 393 17.43 -25.23 -36.89
C ASN A 393 17.22 -25.03 -35.38
N ILE A 394 16.00 -25.28 -34.92
CA ILE A 394 15.65 -25.14 -33.50
C ILE A 394 16.05 -26.35 -32.65
N ASN A 395 16.51 -27.48 -33.23
CA ASN A 395 16.87 -28.68 -32.45
C ASN A 395 17.95 -28.41 -31.40
N LYS A 396 19.01 -27.66 -31.74
CA LYS A 396 20.08 -27.31 -30.79
C LYS A 396 19.57 -26.42 -29.67
N ILE A 397 18.66 -25.50 -29.98
CA ILE A 397 18.03 -24.59 -29.02
C ILE A 397 17.08 -25.39 -28.11
N SER A 398 16.30 -26.31 -28.67
CA SER A 398 15.41 -27.22 -27.95
C SER A 398 16.18 -28.10 -26.95
N ILE A 399 17.29 -28.71 -27.39
CA ILE A 399 18.15 -29.51 -26.50
C ILE A 399 18.71 -28.63 -25.39
N PHE A 400 19.24 -27.44 -25.72
CA PHE A 400 19.75 -26.50 -24.72
C PHE A 400 18.68 -26.11 -23.71
N ALA A 401 17.46 -25.78 -24.16
CA ALA A 401 16.37 -25.39 -23.28
C ALA A 401 15.92 -26.53 -22.36
N ILE A 402 15.80 -27.76 -22.87
CA ILE A 402 15.46 -28.94 -22.08
C ILE A 402 16.54 -29.21 -21.03
N VAL A 403 17.82 -29.22 -21.44
CA VAL A 403 18.95 -29.42 -20.51
C VAL A 403 18.99 -28.31 -19.47
N PHE A 404 18.78 -27.05 -19.87
CA PHE A 404 18.75 -25.92 -18.95
C PHE A 404 17.66 -26.10 -17.88
N ILE A 405 16.41 -26.38 -18.28
CA ILE A 405 15.31 -26.60 -17.32
C ILE A 405 15.56 -27.83 -16.45
N LEU A 406 16.14 -28.90 -16.99
CA LEU A 406 16.52 -30.08 -16.22
C LEU A 406 17.61 -29.77 -15.19
N THR A 407 18.66 -29.05 -15.57
CA THR A 407 19.73 -28.62 -14.66
C THR A 407 19.17 -27.72 -13.56
N GLN A 408 18.29 -26.77 -13.90
CA GLN A 408 17.60 -25.94 -12.89
C GLN A 408 16.78 -26.79 -11.93
N SER A 409 16.06 -27.79 -12.44
CA SER A 409 15.27 -28.72 -11.64
C SER A 409 16.15 -29.48 -10.65
N ILE A 410 17.30 -30.00 -11.10
CA ILE A 410 18.27 -30.71 -10.27
C ILE A 410 18.84 -29.79 -9.19
N ILE A 411 19.22 -28.54 -9.53
CA ILE A 411 19.74 -27.56 -8.56
C ILE A 411 18.69 -27.28 -7.48
N VAL A 412 17.43 -27.04 -7.86
CA VAL A 412 16.35 -26.73 -6.92
C VAL A 412 16.07 -27.93 -6.00
N LEU A 413 15.98 -29.14 -6.55
CA LEU A 413 15.80 -30.36 -5.75
C LEU A 413 17.00 -30.62 -4.82
N SER A 414 18.22 -30.38 -5.28
CA SER A 414 19.44 -30.58 -4.48
C SER A 414 19.51 -29.60 -3.31
N LEU A 415 19.24 -28.32 -3.55
CA LEU A 415 19.23 -27.30 -2.50
C LEU A 415 18.07 -27.53 -1.50
N ARG A 416 16.92 -28.05 -1.97
CA ARG A 416 15.82 -28.50 -1.10
C ARG A 416 16.30 -29.64 -0.21
N TYR A 417 17.01 -30.63 -0.74
CA TYR A 417 17.51 -31.76 0.04
C TYR A 417 18.61 -31.38 1.05
N TYR A 418 19.66 -30.66 0.61
CA TYR A 418 20.89 -30.47 1.40
C TYR A 418 20.89 -29.25 2.32
N LYS A 419 20.31 -28.13 1.88
CA LYS A 419 20.49 -26.84 2.57
C LYS A 419 19.21 -26.32 3.19
N TYR A 420 18.08 -26.65 2.60
CA TYR A 420 16.79 -26.14 3.01
C TYR A 420 15.71 -27.23 2.90
N PRO A 421 15.69 -28.25 3.78
CA PRO A 421 14.69 -29.34 3.74
C PRO A 421 13.23 -28.86 3.79
N ASN A 422 12.99 -27.67 4.36
CA ASN A 422 11.67 -27.01 4.39
C ASN A 422 11.46 -25.99 3.25
N TRP A 423 12.31 -26.00 2.21
CA TRP A 423 12.23 -25.13 1.03
C TRP A 423 11.13 -25.60 0.10
N SER A 424 9.94 -25.11 0.38
CA SER A 424 8.68 -25.54 -0.23
C SER A 424 8.16 -24.58 -1.31
N TYR A 425 9.01 -23.66 -1.77
CA TYR A 425 8.59 -22.57 -2.68
C TYR A 425 8.16 -23.03 -4.07
N ILE A 426 8.58 -24.21 -4.52
CA ILE A 426 8.15 -24.76 -5.80
C ILE A 426 7.65 -26.16 -5.57
N SER A 427 6.43 -26.40 -6.02
CA SER A 427 5.83 -27.73 -5.97
C SER A 427 6.54 -28.67 -6.96
N ASP A 428 6.62 -29.95 -6.61
CA ASP A 428 7.18 -30.96 -7.53
C ASP A 428 6.37 -30.99 -8.85
N ILE A 429 5.07 -30.68 -8.77
CA ILE A 429 4.20 -30.55 -9.95
C ILE A 429 4.62 -29.38 -10.86
N SER A 430 5.07 -28.24 -10.31
CA SER A 430 5.60 -27.12 -11.11
C SER A 430 6.82 -27.54 -11.93
N ILE A 431 7.73 -28.31 -11.33
CA ILE A 431 8.94 -28.80 -12.00
C ILE A 431 8.57 -29.77 -13.11
N VAL A 432 7.72 -30.76 -12.81
CA VAL A 432 7.25 -31.76 -13.78
C VAL A 432 6.51 -31.10 -14.93
N LEU A 433 5.57 -30.20 -14.66
CA LEU A 433 4.85 -29.47 -15.71
C LEU A 433 5.80 -28.64 -16.57
N SER A 434 6.79 -27.97 -15.98
CA SER A 434 7.78 -27.20 -16.75
C SER A 434 8.58 -28.09 -17.71
N LEU A 435 9.02 -29.26 -17.25
CA LEU A 435 9.72 -30.26 -18.08
C LEU A 435 8.80 -30.82 -19.18
N VAL A 436 7.54 -31.10 -18.87
CA VAL A 436 6.56 -31.60 -19.83
C VAL A 436 6.29 -30.55 -20.91
N PHE A 437 5.97 -29.31 -20.54
CA PHE A 437 5.68 -28.24 -21.49
C PHE A 437 6.89 -27.87 -22.34
N ILE A 438 8.12 -27.80 -21.78
CA ILE A 438 9.30 -27.48 -22.59
C ILE A 438 9.59 -28.58 -23.63
N VAL A 439 9.37 -29.86 -23.28
CA VAL A 439 9.49 -30.98 -24.23
C VAL A 439 8.41 -30.92 -25.29
N ILE A 440 7.14 -30.69 -24.91
CA ILE A 440 6.02 -30.55 -25.85
C ILE A 440 6.28 -29.41 -26.83
N TYR A 441 6.66 -28.22 -26.36
CA TYR A 441 6.95 -27.08 -27.23
C TYR A 441 8.16 -27.32 -28.12
N SER A 442 9.20 -27.97 -27.60
CA SER A 442 10.36 -28.38 -28.40
C SER A 442 9.94 -29.30 -29.55
N LEU A 443 9.11 -30.31 -29.28
CA LEU A 443 8.62 -31.25 -30.28
C LEU A 443 7.72 -30.57 -31.32
N LEU A 444 6.81 -29.69 -30.88
CA LEU A 444 5.89 -28.97 -31.77
C LEU A 444 6.63 -27.97 -32.68
N LEU A 445 7.60 -27.21 -32.12
CA LEU A 445 8.41 -26.28 -32.90
C LEU A 445 9.46 -26.99 -33.79
N ASN A 446 9.95 -28.18 -33.42
CA ASN A 446 10.80 -28.98 -34.30
C ASN A 446 9.98 -29.58 -35.47
N LYS A 447 8.79 -30.14 -35.19
CA LYS A 447 7.88 -30.69 -36.21
C LYS A 447 7.27 -29.62 -37.14
N TYR A 448 7.23 -28.36 -36.70
CA TYR A 448 6.88 -27.20 -37.53
C TYR A 448 7.74 -27.10 -38.80
N SER A 449 8.99 -27.56 -38.76
CA SER A 449 9.83 -27.65 -39.96
C SER A 449 9.37 -28.70 -40.99
N ARG A 450 8.42 -29.60 -40.65
CA ARG A 450 8.07 -30.80 -41.43
C ARG A 450 6.56 -31.07 -41.65
N ILE A 451 5.63 -30.48 -40.89
CA ILE A 451 4.17 -30.75 -40.95
C ILE A 451 3.37 -29.56 -41.51
N ASN A 452 2.13 -29.78 -41.97
CA ASN A 452 1.16 -28.73 -42.31
C ASN A 452 1.07 -27.64 -41.22
N ILE A 453 1.54 -26.46 -41.60
CA ILE A 453 1.85 -25.29 -40.78
C ILE A 453 0.69 -24.87 -39.88
N ASN A 454 -0.55 -24.99 -40.36
CA ASN A 454 -1.75 -24.52 -39.64
C ASN A 454 -2.17 -25.46 -38.50
N ARG A 455 -1.98 -26.77 -38.66
CA ARG A 455 -2.36 -27.76 -37.62
C ARG A 455 -1.39 -27.73 -36.45
N GLY A 456 -0.08 -27.72 -36.72
CA GLY A 456 0.95 -27.66 -35.66
C GLY A 456 0.84 -26.40 -34.80
N MET A 457 0.58 -25.25 -35.43
CA MET A 457 0.41 -23.98 -34.73
C MET A 457 -0.86 -23.92 -33.87
N SER A 458 -1.95 -24.54 -34.34
CA SER A 458 -3.18 -24.63 -33.55
C SER A 458 -2.99 -25.52 -32.30
N ILE A 459 -2.25 -26.62 -32.44
CA ILE A 459 -1.93 -27.50 -31.29
C ILE A 459 -1.00 -26.79 -30.30
N LEU A 460 0.03 -26.09 -30.78
CA LEU A 460 0.91 -25.28 -29.93
C LEU A 460 0.10 -24.25 -29.13
N ALA A 461 -0.80 -23.53 -29.80
CA ALA A 461 -1.69 -22.57 -29.18
C ALA A 461 -2.53 -23.18 -28.05
N VAL A 462 -3.08 -24.39 -28.25
CA VAL A 462 -3.86 -25.10 -27.22
C VAL A 462 -3.02 -25.41 -25.99
N PHE A 463 -1.82 -25.97 -26.16
CA PHE A 463 -0.95 -26.28 -25.01
C PHE A 463 -0.50 -25.03 -24.26
N MET A 464 -0.27 -23.91 -24.96
CA MET A 464 0.01 -22.62 -24.31
C MET A 464 -1.17 -22.12 -23.47
N VAL A 465 -2.40 -22.32 -23.93
CA VAL A 465 -3.60 -21.99 -23.13
C VAL A 465 -3.70 -22.91 -21.90
N ILE A 466 -3.42 -24.20 -22.05
CA ILE A 466 -3.41 -25.15 -20.92
C ILE A 466 -2.35 -24.74 -19.88
N GLU A 467 -1.13 -24.40 -20.30
CA GLU A 467 -0.07 -23.92 -19.42
C GLU A 467 -0.49 -22.66 -18.65
N MET A 468 -1.14 -21.69 -19.32
CA MET A 468 -1.66 -20.48 -18.68
C MET A 468 -2.72 -20.80 -17.61
N ILE A 469 -3.64 -21.73 -17.89
CA ILE A 469 -4.66 -22.15 -16.91
C ILE A 469 -4.00 -22.85 -15.71
N CYS A 470 -3.07 -23.77 -15.95
CA CYS A 470 -2.34 -24.47 -14.88
C CYS A 470 -1.56 -23.49 -14.00
N SER A 471 -0.74 -22.63 -14.60
CA SER A 471 0.08 -21.66 -13.88
C SER A 471 -0.77 -20.67 -13.07
N THR A 472 -1.85 -20.14 -13.66
CA THR A 472 -2.78 -19.24 -12.98
C THR A 472 -3.40 -19.90 -11.76
N SER A 473 -3.94 -21.12 -11.93
CA SER A 473 -4.58 -21.85 -10.84
C SER A 473 -3.60 -22.18 -9.71
N MET A 474 -2.35 -22.53 -10.05
CA MET A 474 -1.30 -22.83 -9.07
C MET A 474 -0.86 -21.60 -8.28
N ILE A 475 -0.66 -20.45 -8.94
CA ILE A 475 -0.28 -19.20 -8.26
C ILE A 475 -1.39 -18.76 -7.31
N LEU A 476 -2.64 -18.75 -7.77
CA LEU A 476 -3.78 -18.36 -6.93
C LEU A 476 -3.99 -19.32 -5.75
N SER A 477 -3.78 -20.62 -5.96
CA SER A 477 -3.80 -21.61 -4.87
C SER A 477 -2.65 -21.41 -3.88
N GLY A 478 -1.47 -21.00 -4.36
CA GLY A 478 -0.33 -20.65 -3.51
C GLY A 478 -0.61 -19.45 -2.62
N LEU A 479 -1.20 -18.39 -3.19
CA LEU A 479 -1.66 -17.21 -2.45
C LEU A 479 -2.70 -17.58 -1.38
N ASP A 480 -3.72 -18.35 -1.76
CA ASP A 480 -4.76 -18.79 -0.83
C ASP A 480 -4.18 -19.64 0.31
N LYS A 481 -3.18 -20.47 0.02
CA LYS A 481 -2.51 -21.29 1.03
C LYS A 481 -1.70 -20.45 2.03
N GLU A 482 -0.98 -19.42 1.57
CA GLU A 482 -0.13 -18.60 2.45
C GLU A 482 -0.92 -17.53 3.20
N LEU A 483 -1.75 -16.76 2.49
CA LEU A 483 -2.39 -15.54 3.03
C LEU A 483 -3.88 -15.71 3.31
N LYS A 484 -4.53 -16.71 2.68
CA LYS A 484 -5.96 -17.04 2.79
C LYS A 484 -6.89 -15.91 2.36
N TYR A 485 -7.59 -16.13 1.25
CA TYR A 485 -8.72 -15.27 0.88
C TYR A 485 -9.81 -15.33 1.96
N LYS A 486 -10.45 -14.19 2.22
CA LYS A 486 -11.47 -14.04 3.27
C LYS A 486 -12.87 -14.31 2.73
N ASN A 487 -13.75 -14.83 3.57
CA ASN A 487 -15.17 -15.00 3.24
C ASN A 487 -15.88 -13.64 3.18
N LYS A 488 -16.95 -13.55 2.39
CA LYS A 488 -17.74 -12.33 2.24
C LYS A 488 -18.43 -11.90 3.55
N ASP A 489 -18.92 -12.88 4.32
CA ASP A 489 -19.63 -12.67 5.59
C ASP A 489 -18.83 -11.84 6.61
N GLY A 490 -17.50 -11.99 6.63
CA GLY A 490 -16.64 -11.25 7.56
C GLY A 490 -16.59 -9.74 7.27
N TYR A 491 -16.80 -9.35 6.01
CA TYR A 491 -16.96 -7.94 5.65
C TYR A 491 -18.39 -7.48 5.89
N GLU A 492 -19.40 -8.30 5.58
CA GLU A 492 -20.81 -7.95 5.83
C GLU A 492 -21.12 -7.82 7.33
N ALA A 493 -20.42 -8.56 8.20
CA ALA A 493 -20.56 -8.46 9.65
C ALA A 493 -20.23 -7.06 10.19
N ILE A 494 -19.33 -6.30 9.54
CA ILE A 494 -18.98 -4.93 9.98
C ILE A 494 -20.12 -3.94 9.73
N ASN A 495 -21.05 -4.24 8.81
CA ASN A 495 -22.21 -3.39 8.55
C ASN A 495 -23.10 -3.28 9.79
N LYS A 496 -23.11 -4.31 10.66
CA LYS A 496 -23.85 -4.27 11.94
C LYS A 496 -23.28 -3.24 12.91
N PHE A 497 -21.95 -3.17 13.03
CA PHE A 497 -21.28 -2.10 13.76
C PHE A 497 -21.61 -0.74 13.13
N GLY A 498 -21.66 -0.66 11.80
CA GLY A 498 -22.14 0.50 11.05
C GLY A 498 -23.54 1.00 11.46
N GLU A 499 -24.46 0.11 11.86
CA GLU A 499 -25.78 0.52 12.35
C GLU A 499 -25.70 1.24 13.71
N ASN A 500 -24.86 0.75 14.63
CA ASN A 500 -24.62 1.43 15.92
C ASN A 500 -24.03 2.84 15.70
N ILE A 501 -23.11 2.97 14.74
CA ILE A 501 -22.53 4.25 14.33
C ILE A 501 -23.61 5.21 13.79
N GLN A 502 -24.51 4.72 12.93
CA GLN A 502 -25.62 5.51 12.42
C GLN A 502 -26.57 5.98 13.52
N LEU A 503 -26.87 5.14 14.51
CA LEU A 503 -27.70 5.52 15.66
C LEU A 503 -27.09 6.68 16.45
N ILE A 504 -25.77 6.63 16.69
CA ILE A 504 -25.05 7.71 17.38
C ILE A 504 -25.13 9.00 16.54
N HIS A 505 -24.83 8.93 15.24
CA HIS A 505 -24.92 10.06 14.30
C HIS A 505 -26.32 10.68 14.20
N GLN A 506 -27.38 9.91 14.45
CA GLN A 506 -28.74 10.44 14.47
C GLN A 506 -29.03 11.26 15.74
N GLN A 507 -28.48 10.86 16.88
CA GLN A 507 -28.74 11.46 18.19
C GLN A 507 -27.83 12.63 18.52
N ASP A 508 -26.56 12.56 18.13
CA ASP A 508 -25.58 13.60 18.37
C ASP A 508 -25.11 14.17 17.02
N LYS A 509 -25.28 15.49 16.85
CA LYS A 509 -24.86 16.24 15.65
C LYS A 509 -23.59 17.06 15.88
N SER A 510 -23.08 17.07 17.11
CA SER A 510 -21.81 17.72 17.43
C SER A 510 -20.63 16.93 16.85
N PHE A 511 -19.45 17.53 16.82
CA PHE A 511 -18.24 16.77 16.52
C PHE A 511 -17.86 15.92 17.74
N TYR A 512 -17.58 14.64 17.49
CA TYR A 512 -17.07 13.69 18.47
C TYR A 512 -16.28 12.58 17.78
N ARG A 513 -15.53 11.81 18.58
CA ARG A 513 -14.90 10.56 18.14
C ARG A 513 -15.62 9.34 18.70
N ILE A 514 -15.60 8.28 17.90
CA ILE A 514 -16.16 6.97 18.24
C ILE A 514 -15.05 5.93 18.15
N GLU A 515 -15.04 5.00 19.10
CA GLU A 515 -14.22 3.81 19.04
C GLU A 515 -15.02 2.55 19.37
N SER A 516 -14.46 1.39 19.04
CA SER A 516 -15.11 0.09 19.26
C SER A 516 -14.12 -0.97 19.71
N ASP A 517 -14.49 -1.87 20.60
CA ASP A 517 -13.65 -3.03 20.90
C ASP A 517 -13.71 -4.10 19.79
N ASN A 518 -14.79 -4.10 18.99
CA ASN A 518 -14.99 -5.02 17.89
C ASN A 518 -14.68 -4.33 16.56
N ILE A 519 -13.56 -4.69 15.94
CA ILE A 519 -13.15 -4.19 14.63
C ILE A 519 -12.77 -5.32 13.68
N ARG A 520 -12.95 -5.08 12.39
CA ARG A 520 -12.42 -5.91 11.30
C ARG A 520 -11.01 -5.45 10.92
N THR A 521 -10.79 -4.13 10.84
CA THR A 521 -9.50 -3.53 10.46
C THR A 521 -9.22 -2.23 11.21
N LEU A 522 -7.98 -1.76 11.13
CA LEU A 522 -7.60 -0.44 11.66
C LEU A 522 -8.17 0.74 10.84
N ASN A 523 -8.81 0.47 9.70
CA ASN A 523 -9.34 1.50 8.80
C ASN A 523 -10.88 1.45 8.70
N ASP A 524 -11.56 0.76 9.61
CA ASP A 524 -13.03 0.65 9.59
C ASP A 524 -13.73 2.02 9.73
N SER A 525 -13.06 3.02 10.31
CA SER A 525 -13.50 4.42 10.37
C SER A 525 -13.76 5.02 8.99
N LEU A 526 -12.90 4.71 8.01
CA LEU A 526 -13.07 5.12 6.62
C LEU A 526 -14.25 4.41 5.95
N ASN A 527 -14.44 3.12 6.26
CA ASN A 527 -15.52 2.32 5.66
C ASN A 527 -16.91 2.71 6.19
N LEU A 528 -16.99 3.01 7.50
CA LEU A 528 -18.23 3.26 8.22
C LEU A 528 -18.51 4.75 8.49
N ASN A 529 -17.65 5.64 8.00
CA ASN A 529 -17.81 7.09 8.09
C ASN A 529 -17.97 7.58 9.55
N TYR A 530 -16.97 7.30 10.38
CA TYR A 530 -16.87 7.86 11.73
C TYR A 530 -15.47 8.33 12.07
N ASN A 531 -15.37 9.32 12.97
CA ASN A 531 -14.11 9.88 13.42
C ASN A 531 -13.46 8.95 14.46
N GLY A 532 -12.52 8.11 14.03
CA GLY A 532 -11.75 7.20 14.90
C GLY A 532 -10.29 7.64 15.10
N ILE A 533 -9.63 7.06 16.09
CA ILE A 533 -8.18 7.16 16.35
C ILE A 533 -7.41 6.12 15.52
N ARG A 534 -7.95 4.91 15.39
CA ARG A 534 -7.30 3.82 14.65
C ARG A 534 -7.02 4.22 13.21
N HIS A 535 -5.83 3.85 12.73
CA HIS A 535 -5.49 3.99 11.32
C HIS A 535 -4.26 3.17 10.97
N PHE A 536 -4.22 2.68 9.72
CA PHE A 536 -3.00 2.15 9.12
C PHE A 536 -2.88 2.64 7.69
N SER A 537 -1.75 3.24 7.34
CA SER A 537 -1.43 3.62 5.97
C SER A 537 0.08 3.76 5.80
N SER A 538 0.58 3.57 4.57
CA SER A 538 1.97 3.94 4.24
C SER A 538 2.19 5.46 4.22
N MET A 539 1.11 6.24 4.30
CA MET A 539 1.11 7.71 4.33
C MET A 539 0.76 8.27 5.72
N ALA A 540 0.86 7.46 6.77
CA ALA A 540 0.46 7.85 8.13
C ALA A 540 1.31 9.00 8.71
N ASN A 541 0.72 9.76 9.63
CA ASN A 541 1.42 10.79 10.38
C ASN A 541 2.24 10.13 11.52
N LYS A 542 3.54 9.93 11.28
CA LYS A 542 4.44 9.27 12.24
C LYS A 542 4.61 10.06 13.54
N ASP A 543 4.57 11.39 13.51
CA ASP A 543 4.70 12.22 14.72
C ASP A 543 3.49 12.02 15.64
N LEU A 544 2.29 12.06 15.07
CA LEU A 544 1.06 11.73 15.80
C LEU A 544 1.12 10.31 16.39
N HIS A 545 1.50 9.32 15.60
CA HIS A 545 1.57 7.93 16.08
C HIS A 545 2.62 7.72 17.17
N ARG A 546 3.76 8.43 17.10
CA ARG A 546 4.78 8.43 18.17
C ARG A 546 4.23 9.06 19.45
N PHE A 547 3.57 10.21 19.37
CA PHE A 547 2.90 10.81 20.52
C PHE A 547 1.87 9.86 21.13
N LEU A 548 0.98 9.30 20.31
CA LEU A 548 -0.05 8.36 20.79
C LEU A 548 0.58 7.12 21.45
N ASN A 549 1.73 6.63 20.94
CA ASN A 549 2.44 5.54 21.59
C ASN A 549 3.02 5.94 22.95
N GLN A 550 3.64 7.11 23.06
CA GLN A 550 4.08 7.66 24.35
C GLN A 550 2.91 7.89 25.31
N PHE A 551 1.73 8.18 24.76
CA PHE A 551 0.49 8.34 25.49
C PHE A 551 -0.20 7.02 25.86
N GLY A 552 0.34 5.88 25.41
CA GLY A 552 -0.06 4.53 25.85
C GLY A 552 -0.71 3.65 24.78
N PHE A 553 -0.99 4.17 23.58
CA PHE A 553 -1.64 3.44 22.49
C PHE A 553 -0.70 2.46 21.78
N ALA A 554 -1.27 1.33 21.34
CA ALA A 554 -0.56 0.32 20.56
C ALA A 554 -0.18 0.85 19.18
N ASN A 555 1.13 0.90 18.90
CA ASN A 555 1.69 1.37 17.64
C ASN A 555 2.64 0.33 17.03
N SER A 556 2.62 0.20 15.71
CA SER A 556 3.57 -0.61 14.94
C SER A 556 5.00 -0.09 15.01
N SER A 557 5.99 -0.96 14.77
CA SER A 557 7.42 -0.56 14.88
C SER A 557 7.93 0.44 13.83
N PHE A 558 7.10 0.89 12.88
CA PHE A 558 7.46 1.90 11.89
C PHE A 558 6.54 3.12 11.96
N ASP A 559 5.73 3.23 13.02
CA ASP A 559 4.78 4.32 13.21
C ASP A 559 3.76 4.47 12.07
N LEU A 560 3.47 3.37 11.35
CA LEU A 560 2.52 3.36 10.22
C LEU A 560 1.10 2.97 10.63
N ALA A 561 0.96 2.22 11.72
CA ALA A 561 -0.31 1.72 12.22
C ALA A 561 -0.50 2.03 13.70
N ILE A 562 -1.62 2.67 14.04
CA ILE A 562 -2.04 2.96 15.40
C ILE A 562 -3.35 2.22 15.72
N SER A 563 -3.43 1.67 16.92
CA SER A 563 -4.62 1.02 17.49
C SER A 563 -5.16 1.85 18.65
N TYR A 564 -6.46 1.73 18.91
CA TYR A 564 -7.12 2.28 20.10
C TYR A 564 -6.77 1.49 21.37
N TYR A 565 -6.25 0.27 21.22
CA TYR A 565 -5.79 -0.52 22.37
C TYR A 565 -4.69 0.24 23.12
N GLY A 566 -4.83 0.38 24.43
CA GLY A 566 -4.01 1.31 25.23
C GLY A 566 -4.74 2.56 25.74
N SER A 567 -6.00 2.76 25.33
CA SER A 567 -6.84 3.85 25.80
C SER A 567 -7.05 3.82 27.32
N THR A 568 -7.10 5.02 27.89
CA THR A 568 -7.45 5.30 29.28
C THR A 568 -8.52 6.39 29.38
N PRO A 569 -9.18 6.57 30.54
CA PRO A 569 -10.12 7.67 30.75
C PRO A 569 -9.52 9.06 30.50
N ILE A 570 -8.23 9.28 30.80
CA ILE A 570 -7.55 10.54 30.47
C ILE A 570 -7.45 10.70 28.96
N SER A 571 -6.93 9.68 28.26
CA SER A 571 -6.73 9.78 26.82
C SER A 571 -8.03 9.93 26.04
N ASP A 572 -9.07 9.17 26.38
CA ASP A 572 -10.38 9.28 25.74
C ASP A 572 -10.97 10.68 25.94
N SER A 573 -10.82 11.22 27.15
CA SER A 573 -11.38 12.52 27.49
C SER A 573 -10.66 13.65 26.76
N LEU A 574 -9.33 13.67 26.77
CA LEU A 574 -8.52 14.71 26.12
C LEU A 574 -8.59 14.65 24.58
N LEU A 575 -8.74 13.46 24.01
CA LEU A 575 -8.80 13.26 22.55
C LEU A 575 -10.23 13.30 21.98
N GLY A 576 -11.24 13.49 22.82
CA GLY A 576 -12.64 13.66 22.40
C GLY A 576 -13.34 12.36 22.00
N VAL A 577 -12.89 11.21 22.52
CA VAL A 577 -13.58 9.91 22.39
C VAL A 577 -14.80 9.94 23.30
N LYS A 578 -15.95 10.25 22.70
CA LYS A 578 -17.22 10.45 23.40
C LYS A 578 -18.03 9.16 23.47
N TYR A 579 -17.93 8.32 22.45
CA TYR A 579 -18.69 7.08 22.34
C TYR A 579 -17.78 5.88 22.16
N ILE A 580 -18.06 4.81 22.91
CA ILE A 580 -17.40 3.52 22.77
C ILE A 580 -18.46 2.45 22.56
N VAL A 581 -18.32 1.65 21.50
CA VAL A 581 -19.14 0.46 21.27
C VAL A 581 -18.38 -0.77 21.77
N SER A 582 -18.97 -1.51 22.71
CA SER A 582 -18.29 -2.63 23.34
C SER A 582 -19.25 -3.70 23.85
N ASN A 583 -18.82 -4.95 23.78
CA ASN A 583 -19.48 -6.08 24.46
C ASN A 583 -19.14 -6.14 25.95
N ASP A 584 -18.00 -5.57 26.34
CA ASP A 584 -17.53 -5.59 27.72
C ASP A 584 -18.17 -4.45 28.52
N GLU A 585 -18.34 -4.67 29.81
CA GLU A 585 -18.68 -3.60 30.75
C GLU A 585 -17.51 -2.60 30.83
N LYS A 586 -17.85 -1.31 30.77
CA LYS A 586 -16.86 -0.23 30.87
C LYS A 586 -16.85 0.37 32.29
N PRO A 587 -15.73 0.98 32.71
CA PRO A 587 -15.61 1.55 34.06
C PRO A 587 -16.62 2.69 34.33
N GLN A 588 -16.78 3.06 35.60
CA GLN A 588 -17.85 3.96 36.08
C GLN A 588 -17.98 5.33 35.37
N ASN A 589 -16.92 5.85 34.74
CA ASN A 589 -16.98 7.11 33.98
C ASN A 589 -17.69 6.97 32.61
N TYR A 590 -17.91 5.75 32.15
CA TYR A 590 -18.57 5.45 30.89
C TYR A 590 -20.01 5.02 31.17
N LYS A 591 -20.97 5.90 30.87
CA LYS A 591 -22.40 5.59 31.07
C LYS A 591 -22.90 4.78 29.89
N LYS A 592 -23.39 3.56 30.13
CA LYS A 592 -24.18 2.82 29.15
C LYS A 592 -25.45 3.61 28.82
N ILE A 593 -25.60 4.02 27.56
CA ILE A 593 -26.74 4.84 27.11
C ILE A 593 -27.73 4.05 26.26
N LEU A 594 -27.28 2.99 25.58
CA LEU A 594 -28.11 2.15 24.73
C LEU A 594 -27.58 0.71 24.76
N SER A 595 -28.50 -0.26 24.71
CA SER A 595 -28.18 -1.61 24.28
C SER A 595 -28.21 -1.60 22.75
N GLY A 596 -27.05 -1.76 22.11
CA GLY A 596 -26.93 -1.94 20.68
C GLY A 596 -27.46 -3.32 20.25
N LYS A 597 -27.33 -3.64 18.96
CA LYS A 597 -27.73 -4.96 18.44
C LYS A 597 -26.73 -6.06 18.83
N GLU A 598 -27.23 -7.30 18.93
CA GLU A 598 -26.44 -8.53 19.19
C GLU A 598 -25.50 -8.49 20.41
N ASN A 599 -25.97 -7.89 21.53
CA ASN A 599 -25.26 -7.76 22.81
C ASN A 599 -24.12 -6.74 22.86
N GLU A 600 -23.93 -5.91 21.81
CA GLU A 600 -23.05 -4.73 21.92
C GLU A 600 -23.74 -3.62 22.70
N ASN A 601 -22.99 -2.88 23.51
CA ASN A 601 -23.48 -1.73 24.27
C ASN A 601 -22.80 -0.45 23.79
N ILE A 602 -23.55 0.66 23.78
CA ILE A 602 -22.99 1.98 23.50
C ILE A 602 -22.78 2.70 24.82
N TYR A 603 -21.52 3.06 25.08
CA TYR A 603 -21.12 3.79 26.26
C TYR A 603 -20.78 5.25 25.91
N LEU A 604 -21.24 6.15 26.76
CA LEU A 604 -20.97 7.59 26.70
C LEU A 604 -19.88 7.95 27.73
N ASN A 605 -18.74 8.44 27.25
CA ASN A 605 -17.77 9.14 28.08
C ASN A 605 -18.30 10.55 28.40
N LYS A 606 -18.70 10.77 29.66
CA LYS A 606 -19.21 12.08 30.08
C LYS A 606 -18.13 13.15 30.13
N GLU A 607 -16.88 12.77 30.26
CA GLU A 607 -15.74 13.69 30.42
C GLU A 607 -15.00 13.97 29.11
N ALA A 608 -15.51 13.48 27.98
CA ALA A 608 -15.02 13.82 26.65
C ALA A 608 -15.02 15.34 26.43
N LEU A 609 -13.84 15.89 26.16
CA LEU A 609 -13.65 17.29 25.82
C LEU A 609 -14.01 17.53 24.35
N PRO A 610 -14.46 18.75 24.00
CA PRO A 610 -14.64 19.16 22.61
C PRO A 610 -13.31 19.15 21.83
N LEU A 611 -13.39 19.33 20.50
CA LEU A 611 -12.21 19.38 19.62
C LEU A 611 -11.22 20.52 20.00
N LEU A 612 -11.75 21.61 20.54
CA LEU A 612 -11.04 22.83 20.92
C LEU A 612 -11.29 23.10 22.40
N TYR A 613 -10.27 23.37 23.20
CA TYR A 613 -10.43 23.80 24.60
C TYR A 613 -9.18 24.54 25.10
N THR A 614 -9.36 25.49 26.01
CA THR A 614 -8.23 26.20 26.61
C THR A 614 -7.64 25.39 27.76
N VAL A 615 -6.32 25.43 27.88
CA VAL A 615 -5.53 24.79 28.91
C VAL A 615 -4.46 25.76 29.40
N ASN A 616 -3.92 25.49 30.58
CA ASN A 616 -2.90 26.38 31.12
C ASN A 616 -1.59 26.35 30.31
N LYS A 617 -0.93 27.50 30.18
CA LYS A 617 0.36 27.67 29.48
C LYS A 617 1.49 26.75 29.94
N ASN A 618 1.40 26.19 31.15
CA ASN A 618 2.31 25.17 31.65
C ASN A 618 2.39 23.94 30.72
N ILE A 619 1.38 23.65 29.88
CA ILE A 619 1.44 22.55 28.92
C ILE A 619 2.63 22.65 27.96
N LEU A 620 3.13 23.86 27.69
CA LEU A 620 4.31 24.07 26.84
C LEU A 620 5.60 23.50 27.44
N SER A 621 5.62 23.14 28.72
CA SER A 621 6.76 22.48 29.38
C SER A 621 6.65 20.96 29.41
N LEU A 622 5.69 20.36 28.69
CA LEU A 622 5.59 18.90 28.59
C LEU A 622 6.84 18.32 27.94
N GLY A 623 7.42 17.27 28.54
CA GLY A 623 8.56 16.56 27.96
C GLY A 623 8.20 15.78 26.69
N SER A 624 9.21 15.41 25.90
CA SER A 624 9.03 14.74 24.60
C SER A 624 9.46 13.26 24.56
N ASP A 625 9.93 12.69 25.68
CA ASP A 625 10.56 11.35 25.72
C ASP A 625 10.11 10.52 26.93
N TYR A 626 8.79 10.32 27.06
CA TYR A 626 8.23 9.51 28.14
C TYR A 626 8.36 8.01 27.85
N LYS A 627 9.01 7.28 28.77
CA LYS A 627 9.05 5.81 28.72
C LYS A 627 7.78 5.17 29.26
N ASN A 628 7.22 5.75 30.31
CA ASN A 628 6.03 5.26 30.99
C ASN A 628 4.83 6.16 30.62
N PRO A 629 3.86 5.67 29.85
CA PRO A 629 2.69 6.44 29.44
C PRO A 629 1.83 6.94 30.61
N PHE A 630 1.84 6.26 31.76
CA PHE A 630 1.11 6.76 32.93
C PHE A 630 1.73 8.04 33.50
N ASP A 631 3.05 8.17 33.44
CA ASP A 631 3.76 9.38 33.90
C ASP A 631 3.45 10.54 32.94
N MET A 632 3.47 10.29 31.63
CA MET A 632 3.06 11.28 30.62
C MET A 632 1.63 11.76 30.83
N GLN A 633 0.68 10.84 31.03
CA GLN A 633 -0.72 11.18 31.26
C GLN A 633 -0.92 11.96 32.56
N ASN A 634 -0.20 11.60 33.62
CA ASN A 634 -0.22 12.34 34.88
C ASN A 634 0.32 13.77 34.69
N ASP A 635 1.49 13.91 34.07
CA ASP A 635 2.14 15.21 33.87
C ASP A 635 1.31 16.11 32.95
N MET A 636 0.87 15.59 31.81
CA MET A 636 0.06 16.33 30.84
C MET A 636 -1.22 16.88 31.47
N LEU A 637 -1.98 16.08 32.21
CA LEU A 637 -3.21 16.55 32.84
C LEU A 637 -2.94 17.53 34.00
N ASN A 638 -1.84 17.39 34.73
CA ASN A 638 -1.43 18.37 35.75
C ASN A 638 -1.08 19.73 35.11
N LEU A 639 -0.26 19.73 34.06
CA LEU A 639 0.14 20.94 33.35
C LEU A 639 -1.07 21.63 32.72
N MET A 640 -1.96 20.88 32.07
CA MET A 640 -3.20 21.43 31.49
C MET A 640 -4.11 22.06 32.55
N ALA A 641 -4.21 21.45 33.74
CA ALA A 641 -5.01 21.95 34.86
C ALA A 641 -4.34 23.11 35.64
N GLY A 642 -3.12 23.52 35.26
CA GLY A 642 -2.38 24.62 35.88
C GLY A 642 -1.54 24.25 37.10
N ASN A 643 -1.32 22.96 37.36
CA ASN A 643 -0.41 22.50 38.40
C ASN A 643 1.04 22.46 37.86
N ASN A 644 2.03 22.64 38.74
CA ASN A 644 3.44 22.44 38.39
C ASN A 644 3.90 21.02 38.77
N LEU A 645 4.78 20.42 37.98
CA LEU A 645 5.27 19.04 38.21
C LEU A 645 6.03 18.89 39.54
N ASP A 646 6.74 19.94 39.96
CA ASP A 646 7.53 19.95 41.21
C ASP A 646 6.75 20.52 42.42
N SER A 647 5.45 20.79 42.28
CA SER A 647 4.64 21.40 43.33
C SER A 647 3.94 20.39 44.24
N LEU A 648 3.61 20.82 45.47
CA LEU A 648 2.75 20.07 46.38
C LEU A 648 1.33 19.83 45.81
N ASP A 649 0.93 20.60 44.79
CA ASP A 649 -0.36 20.46 44.15
C ASP A 649 -0.42 19.36 43.08
N TYR A 650 0.72 18.73 42.74
CA TYR A 650 0.78 17.62 41.80
C TYR A 650 -0.18 16.49 42.19
N LYS A 651 -1.03 16.09 41.24
CA LYS A 651 -2.02 15.03 41.42
C LYS A 651 -1.58 13.76 40.70
N ARG A 652 -1.62 12.62 41.39
CA ARG A 652 -1.41 11.29 40.80
C ARG A 652 -2.77 10.69 40.44
N TYR A 653 -3.13 10.75 39.15
CA TYR A 653 -4.35 10.11 38.65
C TYR A 653 -4.13 8.62 38.48
N PHE A 654 -2.99 8.24 37.91
CA PHE A 654 -2.46 6.88 37.97
C PHE A 654 -1.52 6.74 39.17
N LYS A 655 -1.86 5.84 40.10
CA LYS A 655 -1.06 5.55 41.30
C LYS A 655 -0.39 4.20 41.13
N LYS A 656 0.92 4.12 41.38
CA LYS A 656 1.66 2.87 41.26
C LYS A 656 1.19 1.89 42.33
N VAL A 657 0.84 0.67 41.91
CA VAL A 657 0.43 -0.43 42.77
C VAL A 657 1.64 -1.28 43.13
N ASN A 658 1.74 -1.68 44.40
CA ASN A 658 2.79 -2.57 44.86
C ASN A 658 2.53 -4.01 44.39
N ILE A 659 3.59 -4.65 43.92
CA ILE A 659 3.60 -6.05 43.49
C ILE A 659 4.32 -6.88 44.53
N ASP A 660 3.64 -7.90 45.05
CA ASP A 660 4.16 -8.82 46.06
C ASP A 660 4.33 -10.24 45.50
N ASN A 661 5.17 -11.05 46.15
CA ASN A 661 5.34 -12.49 45.89
C ASN A 661 5.64 -12.84 44.42
N ILE A 662 6.65 -12.19 43.81
CA ILE A 662 7.06 -12.53 42.44
C ILE A 662 7.72 -13.92 42.41
N GLU A 663 7.01 -14.90 41.87
CA GLU A 663 7.44 -16.27 41.66
C GLU A 663 7.74 -16.54 40.19
N LEU A 664 8.77 -17.35 39.95
CA LEU A 664 9.21 -17.74 38.61
C LEU A 664 9.09 -19.24 38.44
N LYS A 665 8.24 -19.69 37.51
CA LYS A 665 8.13 -21.11 37.17
C LYS A 665 8.79 -21.41 35.84
N ASN A 666 9.73 -22.36 35.84
CA ASN A 666 10.48 -22.79 34.65
C ASN A 666 11.23 -21.64 33.93
N LEU A 667 11.62 -20.60 34.68
CA LEU A 667 12.34 -19.43 34.14
C LEU A 667 13.67 -19.20 34.85
N LYS A 668 14.69 -18.86 34.06
CA LYS A 668 15.95 -18.29 34.53
C LYS A 668 15.96 -16.78 34.27
N LYS A 669 16.18 -16.00 35.33
CA LYS A 669 16.31 -14.54 35.30
C LYS A 669 17.77 -14.14 35.00
N ILE A 670 17.98 -13.25 34.03
CA ILE A 670 19.29 -12.68 33.68
C ILE A 670 19.15 -11.15 33.66
N LYS A 671 19.71 -10.46 34.65
CA LYS A 671 19.72 -9.00 34.70
C LYS A 671 20.67 -8.44 33.63
N LYS A 672 20.21 -7.44 32.89
CA LYS A 672 21.00 -6.60 31.98
C LYS A 672 21.02 -5.17 32.51
N LYS A 673 21.76 -4.29 31.84
CA LYS A 673 21.93 -2.89 32.26
C LYS A 673 20.58 -2.15 32.43
N ASN A 674 19.64 -2.34 31.50
CA ASN A 674 18.37 -1.61 31.46
C ASN A 674 17.14 -2.54 31.40
N SER A 675 17.32 -3.85 31.61
CA SER A 675 16.23 -4.82 31.48
C SER A 675 16.52 -6.14 32.16
N THR A 676 15.50 -6.99 32.20
CA THR A 676 15.61 -8.37 32.66
C THR A 676 15.21 -9.32 31.54
N LEU A 677 16.14 -10.21 31.18
CA LEU A 677 15.88 -11.33 30.27
C LEU A 677 15.40 -12.55 31.07
N TYR A 678 14.18 -12.98 30.81
CA TYR A 678 13.59 -14.21 31.31
C TYR A 678 13.70 -15.29 30.24
N ARG A 679 14.30 -16.45 30.56
CA ARG A 679 14.50 -17.54 29.61
C ARG A 679 13.97 -18.86 30.16
N LYS A 680 13.22 -19.61 29.34
CA LYS A 680 12.73 -20.95 29.69
C LYS A 680 13.89 -21.89 30.04
N ILE A 681 13.76 -22.64 31.12
CA ILE A 681 14.73 -23.69 31.50
C ILE A 681 14.47 -24.93 30.63
N ASN A 682 13.24 -25.45 30.66
CA ASN A 682 12.73 -26.45 29.73
C ASN A 682 11.86 -25.79 28.65
N LYS A 683 12.27 -25.91 27.39
CA LYS A 683 11.57 -25.30 26.24
C LYS A 683 10.22 -25.94 25.93
N LYS A 684 9.98 -27.18 26.38
CA LYS A 684 8.74 -27.93 26.13
C LYS A 684 7.64 -27.60 27.13
N ASP A 685 8.00 -27.15 28.33
CA ASP A 685 7.04 -26.88 29.39
C ASP A 685 6.59 -25.41 29.38
N ASN A 686 5.42 -25.15 29.96
CA ASN A 686 4.96 -23.80 30.21
C ASN A 686 5.91 -23.10 31.20
N ALA A 687 6.07 -21.78 31.02
CA ALA A 687 6.91 -20.96 31.87
C ALA A 687 6.23 -19.61 32.08
N TYR A 688 6.22 -19.13 33.32
CA TYR A 688 5.49 -17.92 33.66
C TYR A 688 6.11 -17.18 34.84
N ILE A 689 5.79 -15.89 34.90
CA ILE A 689 6.01 -15.01 36.05
C ILE A 689 4.66 -14.88 36.76
N GLU A 690 4.60 -15.16 38.06
CA GLU A 690 3.38 -15.07 38.87
C GLU A 690 3.61 -14.11 40.03
N PHE A 691 2.65 -13.25 40.32
CA PHE A 691 2.75 -12.29 41.41
C PHE A 691 1.36 -11.82 41.85
N ASN A 692 1.30 -11.16 43.01
CA ASN A 692 0.06 -10.58 43.52
C ASN A 692 0.11 -9.06 43.42
N ALA A 693 -0.96 -8.45 42.91
CA ALA A 693 -1.15 -7.00 42.94
C ALA A 693 -2.20 -6.63 43.98
N ARG A 694 -1.86 -5.74 44.92
CA ARG A 694 -2.76 -5.29 45.99
C ARG A 694 -3.42 -3.96 45.62
N ASN A 695 -4.72 -3.99 45.41
CA ASN A 695 -5.54 -2.83 45.08
C ASN A 695 -6.29 -2.37 46.34
N ILE A 696 -5.60 -1.60 47.17
CA ILE A 696 -6.07 -1.21 48.51
C ILE A 696 -7.34 -0.35 48.45
N ASP A 697 -7.53 0.38 47.36
CA ASP A 697 -8.62 1.37 47.21
C ASP A 697 -9.78 0.86 46.32
N GLY A 698 -9.75 -0.40 45.87
CA GLY A 698 -10.74 -0.95 44.94
C GLY A 698 -10.79 -0.27 43.56
N GLU A 699 -9.78 0.55 43.25
CA GLU A 699 -9.68 1.35 42.03
C GLU A 699 -9.43 0.50 40.78
N HIS A 700 -9.78 1.02 39.60
CA HIS A 700 -9.57 0.29 38.35
C HIS A 700 -8.07 0.16 38.02
N MET A 701 -7.60 -1.04 37.67
CA MET A 701 -6.17 -1.33 37.47
C MET A 701 -5.75 -1.51 36.01
N TYR A 702 -4.52 -1.10 35.72
CA TYR A 702 -3.87 -1.17 34.42
C TYR A 702 -2.46 -1.76 34.55
N LEU A 703 -2.00 -2.40 33.48
CA LEU A 703 -0.70 -3.05 33.39
C LEU A 703 0.12 -2.46 32.24
N LEU A 704 1.40 -2.24 32.49
CA LEU A 704 2.38 -1.89 31.46
C LEU A 704 3.61 -2.79 31.63
N ILE A 705 4.04 -3.39 30.52
CA ILE A 705 5.26 -4.20 30.47
C ILE A 705 6.08 -3.73 29.26
N PRO A 706 6.99 -2.76 29.40
CA PRO A 706 7.76 -2.26 28.26
C PRO A 706 8.72 -3.34 27.73
N PRO A 707 8.51 -3.87 26.51
CA PRO A 707 9.37 -4.91 25.98
C PRO A 707 10.55 -4.30 25.22
N ILE A 708 11.76 -4.83 25.40
CA ILE A 708 12.93 -4.38 24.62
C ILE A 708 12.90 -4.91 23.19
N ARG A 709 12.20 -6.02 22.94
CA ARG A 709 12.09 -6.66 21.62
C ARG A 709 10.68 -7.19 21.38
N ARG A 710 10.32 -7.39 20.11
CA ARG A 710 9.06 -8.03 19.71
C ARG A 710 8.91 -9.42 20.35
N THR A 711 8.00 -9.50 21.30
CA THR A 711 7.63 -10.71 22.04
C THR A 711 6.17 -10.59 22.43
N SER A 712 5.53 -11.73 22.68
CA SER A 712 4.19 -11.76 23.27
C SER A 712 4.19 -12.60 24.55
N MET A 713 3.29 -12.26 25.46
CA MET A 713 2.97 -13.01 26.67
C MET A 713 1.47 -13.06 26.86
N ASP A 714 0.96 -14.19 27.32
CA ASP A 714 -0.44 -14.29 27.71
C ASP A 714 -0.61 -13.92 29.18
N ILE A 715 -1.68 -13.21 29.48
CA ILE A 715 -1.95 -12.66 30.80
C ILE A 715 -3.16 -13.35 31.36
N LEU A 716 -2.97 -13.95 32.54
CA LEU A 716 -4.00 -14.61 33.30
C LEU A 716 -4.21 -13.88 34.61
N LEU A 717 -5.47 -13.61 34.95
CA LEU A 717 -5.90 -13.07 36.24
C LEU A 717 -6.68 -14.16 36.96
N ASP A 718 -6.23 -14.53 38.17
CA ASP A 718 -6.79 -15.64 38.95
C ASP A 718 -6.94 -16.94 38.12
N ASN A 719 -5.91 -17.26 37.33
CA ASN A 719 -5.85 -18.39 36.37
C ASN A 719 -6.85 -18.34 35.20
N LYS A 720 -7.56 -17.24 34.97
CA LYS A 720 -8.40 -17.03 33.78
C LYS A 720 -7.64 -16.19 32.76
N TYR A 721 -7.63 -16.62 31.50
CA TYR A 721 -7.05 -15.83 30.41
C TYR A 721 -7.80 -14.52 30.24
N VAL A 722 -7.07 -13.41 30.14
CA VAL A 722 -7.62 -12.07 29.95
C VAL A 722 -7.20 -11.50 28.60
N ASP A 723 -5.90 -11.46 28.33
CA ASP A 723 -5.40 -10.90 27.08
C ASP A 723 -3.98 -11.42 26.74
N SER A 724 -3.47 -11.08 25.57
CA SER A 724 -2.07 -11.25 25.17
C SER A 724 -1.39 -9.88 25.04
N TYR A 725 -0.27 -9.72 25.72
CA TYR A 725 0.52 -8.49 25.68
C TYR A 725 1.67 -8.59 24.70
N GLY A 726 1.85 -7.58 23.87
CA GLY A 726 2.96 -7.44 22.91
C GLY A 726 2.66 -8.00 21.51
N GLY A 727 3.71 -8.30 20.73
CA GLY A 727 3.61 -8.76 19.35
C GLY A 727 4.11 -7.74 18.32
N TYR A 728 3.21 -7.24 17.46
CA TYR A 728 3.50 -6.17 16.48
C TYR A 728 3.50 -4.77 17.11
N TYR A 729 2.91 -4.63 18.30
CA TYR A 729 2.74 -3.37 19.01
C TYR A 729 3.66 -3.30 20.23
N SER A 730 4.19 -2.11 20.53
CA SER A 730 5.08 -1.83 21.66
C SER A 730 4.49 -0.82 22.64
N ASN A 731 4.93 -0.91 23.90
CA ASN A 731 4.67 0.07 24.97
C ASN A 731 3.18 0.43 25.18
N THR A 732 2.32 -0.59 25.24
CA THR A 732 0.87 -0.39 25.29
C THR A 732 0.32 -0.57 26.70
N ILE A 733 -0.59 0.30 27.12
CA ILE A 733 -1.34 0.10 28.37
C ILE A 733 -2.32 -1.05 28.17
N LEU A 734 -2.34 -2.03 29.09
CA LEU A 734 -3.40 -3.03 29.16
C LEU A 734 -4.36 -2.68 30.29
N ASP A 735 -5.64 -2.68 29.97
CA ASP A 735 -6.73 -2.63 30.93
C ASP A 735 -6.90 -4.03 31.57
N LEU A 736 -6.75 -4.15 32.90
CA LEU A 736 -6.91 -5.43 33.59
C LEU A 736 -8.39 -5.77 33.86
N LYS A 737 -9.34 -4.85 33.63
CA LYS A 737 -10.78 -5.02 33.82
C LYS A 737 -11.16 -5.45 35.24
N LEU A 738 -10.36 -5.05 36.22
CA LEU A 738 -10.55 -5.40 37.63
C LEU A 738 -11.09 -4.21 38.40
N ASN A 739 -12.34 -4.34 38.85
CA ASN A 739 -12.96 -3.44 39.81
C ASN A 739 -13.15 -4.20 41.14
N ASP A 740 -12.99 -3.50 42.27
CA ASP A 740 -13.46 -3.95 43.59
C ASP A 740 -12.78 -5.19 44.21
N LYS A 741 -11.64 -5.66 43.67
CA LYS A 741 -10.84 -6.72 44.30
C LYS A 741 -9.65 -6.13 45.04
N GLU A 742 -9.53 -6.39 46.34
CA GLU A 742 -8.38 -5.96 47.16
C GLU A 742 -7.04 -6.58 46.72
N GLN A 743 -7.08 -7.78 46.16
CA GLN A 743 -5.89 -8.47 45.67
C GLN A 743 -6.23 -9.34 44.47
N VAL A 744 -5.34 -9.37 43.48
CA VAL A 744 -5.44 -10.26 42.31
C VAL A 744 -4.12 -11.01 42.09
N ASN A 745 -4.23 -12.28 41.72
CA ASN A 745 -3.09 -13.05 41.24
C ASN A 745 -2.93 -12.83 39.73
N VAL A 746 -1.75 -12.34 39.32
CA VAL A 746 -1.40 -12.08 37.92
C VAL A 746 -0.35 -13.08 37.49
N LYS A 747 -0.59 -13.73 36.34
CA LYS A 747 0.31 -14.70 35.74
C LYS A 747 0.61 -14.34 34.30
N LEU A 748 1.90 -14.09 34.02
CA LEU A 748 2.43 -13.75 32.69
C LEU A 748 3.06 -15.00 32.06
N LEU A 749 2.36 -15.64 31.13
CA LEU A 749 2.83 -16.83 30.42
C LEU A 749 3.70 -16.44 29.22
N LEU A 750 4.88 -17.05 29.12
CA LEU A 750 5.79 -16.79 27.99
C LEU A 750 5.41 -17.64 26.77
N ASN A 751 5.03 -16.95 25.69
CA ASN A 751 4.73 -17.56 24.40
C ASN A 751 5.99 -17.94 23.61
N ARG A 752 7.16 -17.42 24.02
CA ARG A 752 8.47 -17.69 23.41
C ARG A 752 9.48 -18.25 24.41
N ASN A 753 10.60 -18.77 23.91
CA ASN A 753 11.67 -19.32 24.75
C ASN A 753 12.35 -18.29 25.67
N SER A 754 12.22 -17.00 25.35
CA SER A 754 12.71 -15.93 26.19
C SER A 754 11.99 -14.63 25.92
N ILE A 755 11.93 -13.76 26.93
CA ILE A 755 11.47 -12.38 26.82
C ILE A 755 12.41 -11.43 27.55
N ASP A 756 12.60 -10.24 26.99
CA ASP A 756 13.40 -9.16 27.57
C ASP A 756 12.48 -7.98 27.86
N ILE A 757 12.26 -7.71 29.15
CA ILE A 757 11.35 -6.65 29.62
C ILE A 757 12.13 -5.67 30.49
N GLU A 758 11.78 -4.39 30.44
CA GLU A 758 12.39 -3.38 31.32
C GLU A 758 11.96 -3.63 32.77
N ASP A 759 10.66 -3.60 33.01
CA ASP A 759 10.04 -3.86 34.31
C ASP A 759 8.56 -4.28 34.13
N ILE A 760 7.87 -4.58 35.23
CA ILE A 760 6.43 -4.82 35.29
C ILE A 760 5.80 -3.71 36.12
N TYR A 761 4.93 -2.92 35.52
CA TYR A 761 4.25 -1.82 36.20
C TYR A 761 2.75 -2.04 36.27
N ILE A 762 2.18 -1.91 37.47
CA ILE A 762 0.73 -1.87 37.66
C ILE A 762 0.37 -0.52 38.26
N TYR A 763 -0.71 0.05 37.75
CA TYR A 763 -1.25 1.32 38.22
C TYR A 763 -2.75 1.18 38.51
N SER A 764 -3.21 1.82 39.57
CA SER A 764 -4.63 2.05 39.82
C SER A 764 -5.03 3.45 39.35
N PHE A 765 -6.30 3.67 39.04
CA PHE A 765 -6.81 4.95 38.55
C PHE A 765 -7.82 5.61 39.49
N ASP A 766 -7.50 6.81 39.93
CA ASP A 766 -8.32 7.63 40.82
C ASP A 766 -9.29 8.50 40.02
N TYR A 767 -10.50 7.96 39.80
CA TYR A 767 -11.59 8.66 39.11
C TYR A 767 -12.02 9.96 39.79
N ASN A 768 -11.95 10.05 41.12
CA ASN A 768 -12.39 11.24 41.85
C ASN A 768 -11.43 12.40 41.61
N THR A 769 -10.12 12.13 41.71
CA THR A 769 -9.07 13.12 41.43
C THR A 769 -9.09 13.52 39.96
N PHE A 770 -9.26 12.56 39.05
CA PHE A 770 -9.41 12.81 37.62
C PHE A 770 -10.61 13.71 37.30
N ASN A 771 -11.81 13.36 37.79
CA ASN A 771 -13.04 14.10 37.53
C ASN A 771 -12.94 15.55 38.04
N LYS A 772 -12.24 15.80 39.16
CA LYS A 772 -12.01 17.17 39.65
C LYS A 772 -11.12 17.99 38.70
N SER A 773 -10.03 17.40 38.18
CA SER A 773 -9.12 18.12 37.28
C SER A 773 -9.70 18.33 35.89
N ILE A 774 -10.34 17.31 35.30
CA ILE A 774 -10.91 17.40 33.95
C ILE A 774 -12.06 18.42 33.90
N ASN A 775 -12.87 18.51 34.96
CA ASN A 775 -13.95 19.50 35.04
C ASN A 775 -13.44 20.95 35.07
N LYS A 776 -12.22 21.20 35.58
CA LYS A 776 -11.61 22.54 35.47
C LYS A 776 -11.33 22.92 34.02
N ILE A 777 -10.84 21.98 33.21
CA ILE A 777 -10.55 22.17 31.79
C ILE A 777 -11.86 22.31 31.00
N LYS A 778 -12.85 21.46 31.32
CA LYS A 778 -14.16 21.40 30.65
C LYS A 778 -15.02 22.65 30.86
N ASN A 779 -14.79 23.40 31.94
CA ASN A 779 -15.53 24.64 32.22
C ASN A 779 -15.21 25.77 31.22
N ASN A 780 -14.17 25.63 30.40
CA ASN A 780 -13.82 26.59 29.36
C ASN A 780 -14.81 26.48 28.19
N LYS A 781 -15.55 27.57 27.96
CA LYS A 781 -16.68 27.60 27.02
C LYS A 781 -16.19 27.80 25.59
N VAL A 782 -16.31 26.75 24.77
CA VAL A 782 -16.36 26.89 23.31
C VAL A 782 -17.82 26.97 22.88
N SER A 783 -18.14 28.01 22.13
CA SER A 783 -19.47 28.21 21.55
C SER A 783 -19.38 28.30 20.04
N ASN A 784 -20.49 27.99 19.35
CA ASN A 784 -20.58 28.04 17.89
C ASN A 784 -19.50 27.21 17.17
N LEU A 785 -19.09 26.07 17.75
CA LEU A 785 -18.13 25.17 17.13
C LEU A 785 -18.69 24.59 15.83
N VAL A 786 -18.04 24.90 14.72
CA VAL A 786 -18.30 24.32 13.41
C VAL A 786 -17.08 23.53 13.00
N VAL A 787 -17.29 22.25 12.67
CA VAL A 787 -16.24 21.37 12.17
C VAL A 787 -16.66 20.88 10.79
N LYS A 788 -15.90 21.28 9.78
CA LYS A 788 -15.94 20.76 8.41
C LYS A 788 -14.64 20.03 8.13
N ASN A 789 -14.53 19.39 6.96
CA ASN A 789 -13.31 18.67 6.57
C ASN A 789 -12.07 19.57 6.51
N THR A 790 -12.19 20.78 5.97
CA THR A 790 -11.06 21.70 5.76
C THR A 790 -11.14 23.00 6.56
N GLU A 791 -12.12 23.10 7.47
CA GLU A 791 -12.36 24.31 8.26
C GLU A 791 -12.85 23.91 9.66
N VAL A 792 -12.25 24.50 10.69
CA VAL A 792 -12.72 24.41 12.07
C VAL A 792 -12.84 25.83 12.61
N SER A 793 -13.99 26.22 13.14
CA SER A 793 -14.18 27.55 13.70
C SER A 793 -15.00 27.52 14.98
N GLY A 794 -14.78 28.47 15.88
CA GLY A 794 -15.61 28.64 17.07
C GLY A 794 -15.22 29.90 17.83
N THR A 795 -16.07 30.28 18.79
CA THR A 795 -15.81 31.39 19.70
C THR A 795 -15.38 30.83 21.04
N ILE A 796 -14.21 31.27 21.52
CA ILE A 796 -13.56 30.74 22.73
C ILE A 796 -13.35 31.88 23.72
N TYR A 797 -13.67 31.60 24.98
CA TYR A 797 -13.35 32.49 26.08
C TYR A 797 -12.13 31.97 26.85
N SER A 798 -11.14 32.83 27.05
CA SER A 798 -9.98 32.61 27.89
C SER A 798 -10.06 33.49 29.14
N GLU A 799 -9.97 32.89 30.32
CA GLU A 799 -9.98 33.64 31.60
C GLU A 799 -8.69 34.43 31.85
N LYS A 800 -7.62 34.09 31.16
CA LYS A 800 -6.28 34.68 31.24
C LYS A 800 -5.47 34.28 30.01
N ASP A 801 -4.23 34.74 29.92
CA ASP A 801 -3.27 34.25 28.94
C ASP A 801 -3.03 32.75 29.11
N ASP A 802 -3.58 31.96 28.19
CA ASP A 802 -3.58 30.49 28.21
C ASP A 802 -3.30 29.94 26.79
N ILE A 803 -3.35 28.62 26.65
CA ILE A 803 -3.12 27.94 25.37
C ILE A 803 -4.44 27.35 24.91
N LEU A 804 -4.84 27.66 23.68
CA LEU A 804 -5.85 26.89 23.00
C LEU A 804 -5.24 25.58 22.53
N PHE A 805 -5.57 24.49 23.21
CA PHE A 805 -5.23 23.15 22.78
C PHE A 805 -6.32 22.61 21.87
N THR A 806 -5.92 21.83 20.87
CA THR A 806 -6.85 21.15 19.98
C THR A 806 -6.49 19.68 19.85
N SER A 807 -7.47 18.78 19.72
CA SER A 807 -7.22 17.39 19.32
C SER A 807 -7.18 17.21 17.80
N ILE A 808 -6.77 18.27 17.08
CA ILE A 808 -6.53 18.28 15.63
C ILE A 808 -5.07 17.89 15.40
N PRO A 809 -4.79 16.79 14.70
CA PRO A 809 -3.43 16.42 14.36
C PRO A 809 -2.72 17.52 13.58
N PHE A 810 -1.49 17.81 13.97
CA PHE A 810 -0.66 18.79 13.29
C PHE A 810 -0.30 18.29 11.87
N ASP A 811 -0.59 19.14 10.88
CA ASP A 811 -0.10 19.03 9.51
C ASP A 811 0.31 20.43 9.05
N PRO A 812 1.44 20.60 8.36
CA PRO A 812 1.88 21.87 7.79
C PRO A 812 0.91 22.57 6.82
N GLY A 813 -0.17 21.90 6.41
CA GLY A 813 -1.28 22.46 5.63
C GLY A 813 -2.32 23.21 6.46
N TRP A 814 -2.31 23.10 7.78
CA TRP A 814 -3.18 23.89 8.66
C TRP A 814 -2.65 25.30 8.85
N LYS A 815 -3.58 26.26 8.84
CA LYS A 815 -3.39 27.67 9.22
C LYS A 815 -4.35 28.03 10.34
N ALA A 816 -3.94 28.91 11.24
CA ALA A 816 -4.76 29.38 12.35
C ALA A 816 -4.98 30.90 12.27
N TYR A 817 -6.16 31.34 12.70
CA TYR A 817 -6.57 32.74 12.74
C TYR A 817 -7.22 33.05 14.10
N ILE A 818 -6.86 34.19 14.69
CA ILE A 818 -7.51 34.77 15.87
C ILE A 818 -8.06 36.14 15.45
N ASP A 819 -9.36 36.34 15.63
CA ASP A 819 -10.07 37.59 15.30
C ASP A 819 -9.77 38.08 13.85
N GLY A 820 -9.68 37.11 12.93
CA GLY A 820 -9.41 37.33 11.51
C GLY A 820 -7.93 37.53 11.13
N LYS A 821 -7.00 37.55 12.10
CA LYS A 821 -5.55 37.68 11.84
C LYS A 821 -4.87 36.30 11.89
N GLU A 822 -4.02 36.01 10.90
CA GLU A 822 -3.23 34.77 10.86
C GLU A 822 -2.23 34.76 12.02
N VAL A 823 -2.13 33.64 12.73
CA VAL A 823 -1.20 33.42 13.85
C VAL A 823 -0.40 32.14 13.64
N ASP A 824 0.78 32.08 14.23
CA ASP A 824 1.62 30.88 14.19
C ASP A 824 1.03 29.76 15.03
N ILE A 825 1.15 28.53 14.52
CA ILE A 825 0.80 27.30 15.23
C ILE A 825 2.04 26.80 15.97
N ASP A 826 1.92 26.64 17.29
CA ASP A 826 2.94 26.05 18.17
C ASP A 826 2.51 24.61 18.51
N PRO A 827 2.89 23.57 17.73
CA PRO A 827 2.36 22.22 17.95
C PRO A 827 2.91 21.59 19.24
N ILE A 828 2.04 20.91 19.99
CA ILE A 828 2.45 20.12 21.18
C ILE A 828 3.06 18.81 20.69
N ASP A 829 4.36 18.63 20.98
CA ASP A 829 5.19 17.46 20.59
C ASP A 829 5.08 17.10 19.09
N ASN A 830 4.90 18.11 18.23
CA ASN A 830 4.63 17.95 16.80
C ASN A 830 3.37 17.11 16.45
N ALA A 831 2.53 16.79 17.43
CA ALA A 831 1.39 15.90 17.26
C ALA A 831 0.07 16.65 17.11
N PHE A 832 -0.16 17.68 17.93
CA PHE A 832 -1.43 18.40 17.98
C PHE A 832 -1.25 19.91 17.82
N ILE A 833 -2.21 20.56 17.14
CA ILE A 833 -2.21 22.02 16.97
C ILE A 833 -2.48 22.70 18.31
N SER A 834 -1.68 23.71 18.63
CA SER A 834 -1.99 24.66 19.69
C SER A 834 -1.66 26.10 19.27
N ILE A 835 -2.38 27.06 19.85
CA ILE A 835 -2.13 28.50 19.65
C ILE A 835 -2.20 29.23 20.99
N LYS A 836 -1.42 30.30 21.14
CA LYS A 836 -1.48 31.18 22.30
C LYS A 836 -2.74 32.03 22.21
N LEU A 837 -3.43 32.19 23.34
CA LEU A 837 -4.66 32.95 23.44
C LEU A 837 -4.53 33.95 24.58
N ASP A 838 -4.75 35.22 24.28
CA ASP A 838 -4.79 36.29 25.29
C ASP A 838 -6.09 36.18 26.12
N GLU A 839 -6.15 36.88 27.25
CA GLU A 839 -7.38 37.01 28.03
C GLU A 839 -8.52 37.63 27.21
N GLY A 840 -9.71 37.00 27.24
CA GLY A 840 -10.92 37.54 26.60
C GLY A 840 -11.66 36.55 25.72
N THR A 841 -12.59 37.07 24.92
CA THR A 841 -13.35 36.30 23.93
C THR A 841 -12.74 36.49 22.56
N HIS A 842 -12.44 35.39 21.89
CA HIS A 842 -11.80 35.38 20.58
C HIS A 842 -12.57 34.49 19.60
N ASP A 843 -12.65 34.94 18.36
CA ASP A 843 -13.09 34.11 17.25
C ASP A 843 -11.87 33.40 16.67
N VAL A 844 -11.85 32.07 16.79
CA VAL A 844 -10.77 31.23 16.27
C VAL A 844 -11.22 30.48 15.05
N ARG A 845 -10.33 30.40 14.06
CA ARG A 845 -10.58 29.68 12.81
C ARG A 845 -9.32 28.98 12.33
N PHE A 846 -9.46 27.72 11.96
CA PHE A 846 -8.44 26.90 11.34
C PHE A 846 -8.87 26.56 9.91
N GLU A 847 -7.96 26.70 8.96
CA GLU A 847 -8.19 26.36 7.56
C GLU A 847 -7.12 25.38 7.09
N PHE A 848 -7.51 24.33 6.37
CA PHE A 848 -6.61 23.32 5.86
C PHE A 848 -6.50 23.36 4.34
N ILE A 849 -5.27 23.51 3.85
CA ILE A 849 -4.93 23.32 2.45
C ILE A 849 -3.66 22.45 2.40
N PRO A 850 -3.69 21.26 1.75
CA PRO A 850 -2.51 20.43 1.64
C PRO A 850 -1.30 21.22 1.16
N LYS A 851 -0.19 21.12 1.90
CA LYS A 851 1.03 21.87 1.58
C LYS A 851 1.46 21.60 0.13
N GLY A 852 1.62 22.67 -0.65
CA GLY A 852 2.01 22.59 -2.05
C GLY A 852 0.85 22.43 -3.05
N LEU A 853 -0.41 22.32 -2.60
CA LEU A 853 -1.57 22.20 -3.50
C LEU A 853 -1.69 23.41 -4.43
N ILE A 854 -1.62 24.63 -3.87
CA ILE A 854 -1.69 25.87 -4.64
C ILE A 854 -0.58 25.93 -5.71
N LEU A 855 0.66 25.55 -5.34
CA LEU A 855 1.77 25.47 -6.29
C LEU A 855 1.51 24.44 -7.39
N GLY A 856 0.99 23.26 -7.02
CA GLY A 856 0.59 22.21 -7.95
C GLY A 856 -0.51 22.66 -8.93
N VAL A 857 -1.49 23.43 -8.46
CA VAL A 857 -2.54 24.05 -9.29
C VAL A 857 -1.91 24.98 -10.32
N TYR A 858 -1.06 25.92 -9.90
CA TYR A 858 -0.43 26.87 -10.83
C TYR A 858 0.43 26.17 -11.89
N ILE A 859 1.24 25.19 -11.49
CA ILE A 859 2.09 24.43 -12.42
C ILE A 859 1.23 23.61 -13.40
N SER A 860 0.15 23.00 -12.92
CA SER A 860 -0.77 22.23 -13.78
C SER A 860 -1.47 23.12 -14.80
N ILE A 861 -2.04 24.26 -14.36
CA ILE A 861 -2.70 25.23 -15.24
C ILE A 861 -1.71 25.77 -16.27
N PHE A 862 -0.50 26.15 -15.84
CA PHE A 862 0.54 26.63 -16.75
C PHE A 862 0.89 25.57 -17.81
N THR A 863 1.09 24.32 -17.38
CA THR A 863 1.47 23.22 -18.28
C THR A 863 0.36 22.88 -19.28
N TRP A 864 -0.90 22.82 -18.83
CA TRP A 864 -2.05 22.62 -19.72
C TRP A 864 -2.25 23.79 -20.69
N SER A 865 -2.06 25.03 -20.24
CA SER A 865 -2.09 26.22 -21.10
C SER A 865 -1.01 26.15 -22.18
N LEU A 866 0.21 25.75 -21.80
CA LEU A 866 1.32 25.54 -22.73
C LEU A 866 0.99 24.46 -23.77
N LEU A 867 0.39 23.33 -23.35
CA LEU A 867 -0.06 22.27 -24.26
C LEU A 867 -1.10 22.77 -25.26
N VAL A 868 -2.09 23.56 -24.82
CA VAL A 868 -3.11 24.16 -25.68
C VAL A 868 -2.48 25.13 -26.68
N ILE A 869 -1.56 26.00 -26.24
CA ILE A 869 -0.84 26.92 -27.12
C ILE A 869 -0.05 26.15 -28.18
N MET A 870 0.70 25.12 -27.77
CA MET A 870 1.46 24.28 -28.69
C MET A 870 0.56 23.59 -29.71
N TYR A 871 -0.61 23.11 -29.29
CA TYR A 871 -1.60 22.52 -30.19
C TYR A 871 -2.11 23.54 -31.22
N ILE A 872 -2.50 24.74 -30.79
CA ILE A 872 -2.97 25.81 -31.68
C ILE A 872 -1.89 26.22 -32.70
N LEU A 873 -0.64 26.41 -32.25
CA LEU A 873 0.48 26.74 -33.11
C LEU A 873 0.78 25.65 -34.13
N SER A 874 0.68 24.37 -33.73
CA SER A 874 0.87 23.24 -34.65
C SER A 874 -0.20 23.22 -35.77
N ARG A 875 -1.45 23.54 -35.44
CA ARG A 875 -2.53 23.65 -36.44
C ARG A 875 -2.33 24.84 -37.38
N LYS A 876 -1.93 26.00 -36.87
CA LYS A 876 -1.64 27.19 -37.70
C LYS A 876 -0.51 26.91 -38.68
N ARG A 877 0.58 26.27 -38.23
CA ARG A 877 1.70 25.89 -39.09
C ARG A 877 1.31 24.87 -40.16
N ASN A 878 0.52 23.85 -39.80
CA ASN A 878 0.03 22.88 -40.78
C ASN A 878 -0.86 23.54 -41.84
N LYS A 879 -1.78 24.44 -41.45
CA LYS A 879 -2.64 25.19 -42.38
C LYS A 879 -1.83 26.12 -43.30
N HIS A 880 -0.80 26.78 -42.78
CA HIS A 880 0.08 27.63 -43.59
C HIS A 880 0.89 26.80 -44.60
N ASN A 881 1.40 25.64 -44.20
CA ASN A 881 2.08 24.72 -45.11
C ASN A 881 1.15 24.16 -46.20
N THR A 882 -0.12 23.86 -45.88
CA THR A 882 -1.10 23.41 -46.90
C THR A 882 -1.37 24.51 -47.92
N ASN A 883 -1.53 25.75 -47.46
CA ASN A 883 -1.73 26.91 -48.35
C ASN A 883 -0.51 27.16 -49.26
N ILE A 884 0.72 26.93 -48.78
CA ILE A 884 1.95 27.05 -49.58
C ILE A 884 2.04 25.91 -50.62
N GLU A 885 1.69 24.67 -50.26
CA GLU A 885 1.64 23.55 -51.20
C GLU A 885 0.57 23.75 -52.29
N GLU A 886 -0.62 24.24 -51.93
CA GLU A 886 -1.65 24.62 -52.89
C GLU A 886 -1.18 25.74 -53.82
N PHE A 887 -0.53 26.78 -53.29
CA PHE A 887 0.03 27.87 -54.08
C PHE A 887 1.10 27.38 -55.07
N ASN A 888 2.03 26.52 -54.61
CA ASN A 888 3.09 25.95 -55.46
C ASN A 888 2.54 25.00 -56.54
N ASN A 889 1.47 24.26 -56.26
CA ASN A 889 0.79 23.42 -57.26
C ASN A 889 0.04 24.26 -58.29
N LEU A 890 -0.56 25.39 -57.89
CA LEU A 890 -1.19 26.34 -58.81
C LEU A 890 -0.15 27.03 -59.72
N THR A 891 1.00 27.43 -59.18
CA THR A 891 2.08 28.03 -60.00
C THR A 891 2.67 27.03 -60.99
N LYS A 892 2.88 25.76 -60.59
CA LYS A 892 3.31 24.71 -61.52
C LYS A 892 2.33 24.48 -62.67
N LYS A 893 1.02 24.54 -62.40
CA LYS A 893 -0.04 24.42 -63.43
C LYS A 893 -0.12 25.62 -64.38
N MET A 894 0.33 26.79 -63.96
CA MET A 894 0.37 27.99 -64.82
C MET A 894 1.63 28.07 -65.69
N ILE A 895 2.70 27.36 -65.30
CA ILE A 895 3.99 27.32 -66.02
C ILE A 895 4.05 26.13 -67.01
N SER A 896 3.23 25.09 -66.82
CA SER A 896 2.97 24.02 -67.79
C SER A 896 1.87 24.40 -68.78
#